data_AF-A0A673A7R3-F1
#
_entry.id   AF-A0A673A7R3-F1
#
_cell.length_a   1.000
_cell.length_b   1.000
_cell.length_c   1.000
_cell.angle_alpha   90.00
_cell.angle_beta   90.00
_cell.angle_gamma   90.00
#
_symmetry.space_group_name_H-M   'P 1'
#
loop_
_entity.id
_entity.type
_entity.pdbx_description
1 polymer ?
#
loop_
_entity_poly.entity_id
_entity_poly.type
_entity_poly.pdbx_seq_one_letter_code
_entity_poly.pdbx_strand_id
1 'polypeptide(L)'
;IADRRLLFYKYMHKRYRADKRHGIVVEMEGDLAPKGIDVIVDGKCPDGSPGNSASVTVSVQTGNELDQNKDEVVRILKDLKEKHPDKDIDQLIEMANYSALVQKKKSRAFYRVQATRMMIGAGNILKKHAAEHTRRSAAGQPSDLATCSHICFESAQYQCTENCGTLSVWVVLEGGTGQNTFHVDYCTENGSANAGADYEFSEGTLVFKPGETRKEIKVGILDDDVFEEDEHFFVRLQNLRLEEGGSEGTGSPPKGRLVDPSVATITILDDDHAGIFTFGQQVLRVSESTGVLSVTVVRNSGSRGTVAVPYHTEDGSAKAGVDYEETKGELEFTNEQTSQTLQVRIINVEEYEKQENFFIVLEEPKWLKRGLSALLLNQGNPTPEEEEARRISEMGKPILGEHSRLEIIIEESCEFKNTVDKLLKDTNMAVVLGTRSWREQFVEAVTVSAGDEDEEEERVPNCFDYFMHILTVFWKILFACIPPTDYWNGWACFIVSICCIGVLTAVIGDLASHFGCTVGLRDTVTAVVFVALGTSVPDTFASKVAATQDQYADASVGNVTGSNAVNVFLGIGVAWSVAAVYWEVKGKVFRVDPGSLAFSVTLFTIFAFFSMGVLMLRRRPSIGGELGGPRVFKVLTVLLFFGLWLLYVLFSSLEAYCHIQGF
;
A
#
# COMPACT_ATOMS: atom_id res chain seq x y z
N ILE A 1 -24.80 14.85 -10.85
CA ILE A 1 -25.91 15.68 -10.30
C ILE A 1 -25.25 16.79 -9.50
N ALA A 2 -25.25 18.03 -9.99
CA ALA A 2 -24.66 19.15 -9.26
C ALA A 2 -25.47 19.43 -7.99
N ASP A 3 -24.78 19.68 -6.87
CA ASP A 3 -25.40 19.82 -5.56
C ASP A 3 -26.45 20.95 -5.55
N ARG A 4 -27.63 20.63 -5.01
CA ARG A 4 -28.87 21.43 -5.10
C ARG A 4 -28.84 22.72 -4.27
N ARG A 5 -27.70 23.17 -3.77
CA ARG A 5 -27.60 24.19 -2.72
C ARG A 5 -26.88 25.45 -3.17
N LEU A 6 -27.43 26.10 -4.19
CA LEU A 6 -27.24 27.53 -4.43
C LEU A 6 -28.10 28.33 -3.42
N LEU A 7 -27.82 28.20 -2.13
CA LEU A 7 -28.44 29.04 -1.10
C LEU A 7 -27.37 29.48 -0.10
N PHE A 8 -27.20 30.80 -0.04
CA PHE A 8 -26.28 31.61 0.77
C PHE A 8 -26.19 31.27 2.27
N TYR A 9 -27.08 30.42 2.79
CA TYR A 9 -27.20 30.13 4.22
C TYR A 9 -26.13 29.17 4.79
N LYS A 10 -25.50 28.32 3.96
CA LYS A 10 -24.46 27.38 4.46
C LYS A 10 -23.10 28.06 4.74
N TYR A 11 -22.86 29.24 4.19
CA TYR A 11 -21.58 29.96 4.33
C TYR A 11 -21.54 30.94 5.51
N MET A 12 -22.68 31.24 6.13
CA MET A 12 -22.76 32.20 7.26
C MET A 12 -22.33 31.63 8.63
N HIS A 13 -22.18 30.31 8.76
CA HIS A 13 -21.88 29.68 10.06
C HIS A 13 -20.40 29.30 10.24
N LYS A 14 -19.52 29.63 9.28
CA LYS A 14 -18.08 29.40 9.40
C LYS A 14 -17.44 30.49 10.25
N ARG A 15 -17.05 30.17 11.48
CA ARG A 15 -16.24 31.06 12.32
C ARG A 15 -14.76 30.81 12.03
N TYR A 16 -14.14 31.80 11.40
CA TYR A 16 -12.69 31.84 11.22
C TYR A 16 -12.06 32.57 12.40
N ARG A 17 -11.07 31.97 13.06
CA ARG A 17 -10.25 32.66 14.07
C ARG A 17 -8.81 32.69 13.59
N ALA A 18 -8.29 33.90 13.36
CA ALA A 18 -6.89 34.11 13.03
C ALA A 18 -6.02 33.87 14.26
N ASP A 19 -5.04 32.97 14.17
CA ASP A 19 -3.99 32.85 15.16
C ASP A 19 -2.99 34.00 15.01
N LYS A 20 -2.75 34.74 16.09
CA LYS A 20 -2.00 36.02 16.08
C LYS A 20 -0.49 35.86 15.88
N ARG A 21 0.05 34.64 15.78
CA ARG A 21 1.49 34.42 15.59
C ARG A 21 1.90 33.76 14.28
N HIS A 22 1.03 33.03 13.59
CA HIS A 22 1.42 32.29 12.37
C HIS A 22 0.53 32.45 11.14
N GLY A 23 -0.52 33.28 11.16
CA GLY A 23 -1.23 33.68 9.93
C GLY A 23 -1.92 32.56 9.13
N ILE A 24 -2.02 31.34 9.67
CA ILE A 24 -2.74 30.23 9.05
C ILE A 24 -4.17 30.20 9.62
N VAL A 25 -5.15 30.19 8.72
CA VAL A 25 -6.57 30.08 9.05
C VAL A 25 -6.94 28.60 9.02
N VAL A 26 -7.26 28.02 10.18
CA VAL A 26 -7.67 26.62 10.31
C VAL A 26 -9.20 26.52 10.26
N GLU A 27 -9.70 25.63 9.40
CA GLU A 27 -11.12 25.28 9.26
C GLU A 27 -11.50 24.21 10.30
N MET A 28 -12.58 24.40 11.05
CA MET A 28 -13.20 23.33 11.84
C MET A 28 -14.55 22.98 11.23
N GLU A 29 -14.75 21.70 10.93
CA GLU A 29 -16.04 21.13 10.52
C GLU A 29 -16.86 20.84 11.78
N GLY A 30 -18.08 21.39 11.85
CA GLY A 30 -18.99 21.16 12.97
C GLY A 30 -19.83 19.91 12.74
N ASP A 31 -19.67 18.91 13.60
CA ASP A 31 -20.47 17.68 13.60
C ASP A 31 -21.98 17.96 13.74
N LEU A 32 -22.77 17.26 12.93
CA LEU A 32 -24.22 17.16 13.06
C LEU A 32 -24.56 16.10 14.12
N ALA A 33 -25.05 16.53 15.28
CA ALA A 33 -25.68 15.62 16.25
C ALA A 33 -27.14 15.28 15.86
N PRO A 34 -27.64 14.06 16.18
CA PRO A 34 -28.96 13.58 15.77
C PRO A 34 -30.10 14.14 16.65
N LYS A 35 -31.33 14.08 16.12
CA LYS A 35 -32.57 14.57 16.74
C LYS A 35 -33.03 13.71 17.93
N GLY A 36 -33.43 14.36 19.04
CA GLY A 36 -34.57 13.95 19.85
C GLY A 36 -34.47 14.11 21.38
N ILE A 37 -35.45 14.84 21.95
CA ILE A 37 -35.98 14.83 23.34
C ILE A 37 -35.40 15.87 24.34
N ASP A 38 -36.04 17.04 24.34
CA ASP A 38 -36.65 17.80 25.45
C ASP A 38 -36.07 17.86 26.89
N VAL A 39 -35.87 19.11 27.35
CA VAL A 39 -36.30 19.73 28.65
C VAL A 39 -35.23 20.21 29.66
N ILE A 40 -35.25 21.55 29.86
CA ILE A 40 -34.95 22.41 31.03
C ILE A 40 -33.55 23.04 31.22
N VAL A 41 -33.65 24.32 31.60
CA VAL A 41 -32.71 25.45 31.72
C VAL A 41 -32.14 25.56 33.14
N ASP A 42 -31.07 26.36 33.26
CA ASP A 42 -30.32 26.84 34.44
C ASP A 42 -29.27 25.87 34.99
N GLY A 43 -28.00 26.24 35.20
CA GLY A 43 -27.32 27.51 35.23
C GLY A 43 -26.10 27.36 36.16
N LYS A 44 -25.07 28.21 35.97
CA LYS A 44 -23.96 28.53 36.90
C LYS A 44 -22.59 27.85 36.66
N CYS A 45 -21.63 28.67 36.21
CA CYS A 45 -20.19 28.47 36.41
C CYS A 45 -19.78 28.84 37.86
N PRO A 46 -18.63 28.34 38.33
CA PRO A 46 -17.66 29.27 38.93
C PRO A 46 -16.18 29.01 38.55
N ASP A 47 -15.45 30.12 38.58
CA ASP A 47 -14.00 30.35 38.44
C ASP A 47 -13.10 29.69 39.50
N GLY A 48 -11.80 29.52 39.18
CA GLY A 48 -10.68 29.66 40.14
C GLY A 48 -9.50 28.66 40.01
N SER A 49 -8.35 29.12 39.48
CA SER A 49 -7.06 28.43 39.18
C SER A 49 -6.17 28.08 40.42
N PRO A 50 -4.85 27.72 40.35
CA PRO A 50 -3.97 27.27 39.24
C PRO A 50 -3.02 26.07 39.58
N GLY A 51 -2.39 25.48 38.56
CA GLY A 51 -1.04 24.88 38.69
C GLY A 51 -0.91 23.36 38.46
N ASN A 52 -0.42 22.95 37.28
CA ASN A 52 0.86 22.25 37.15
C ASN A 52 1.21 22.01 35.68
N SER A 53 2.44 22.37 35.35
CA SER A 53 3.08 22.17 34.05
C SER A 53 3.22 20.68 33.76
N ALA A 54 2.44 20.17 32.81
CA ALA A 54 2.75 18.96 32.08
C ALA A 54 2.82 19.34 30.61
N SER A 55 3.97 19.07 29.99
CA SER A 55 4.20 19.18 28.57
C SER A 55 3.21 18.30 27.82
N VAL A 56 2.15 18.90 27.28
CA VAL A 56 1.26 18.24 26.32
C VAL A 56 1.98 18.25 24.97
N THR A 57 2.67 17.16 24.67
CA THR A 57 2.98 16.78 23.30
C THR A 57 1.66 16.58 22.56
N VAL A 58 1.34 17.52 21.67
CA VAL A 58 0.18 17.41 20.78
C VAL A 58 0.56 16.42 19.67
N SER A 59 0.19 15.16 19.83
CA SER A 59 0.10 14.20 18.73
C SER A 59 -1.15 14.54 17.91
N VAL A 60 -0.99 15.43 16.93
CA VAL A 60 -2.07 15.84 16.01
C VAL A 60 -2.45 14.65 15.12
N GLN A 61 -3.68 14.15 15.30
CA GLN A 61 -4.58 13.56 14.30
C GLN A 61 -3.94 13.12 12.97
N THR A 62 -3.13 12.05 12.99
CA THR A 62 -2.73 11.34 11.76
C THR A 62 -3.36 9.94 11.67
N GLY A 63 -3.99 9.46 12.76
CA GLY A 63 -4.68 8.16 12.80
C GLY A 63 -6.00 8.17 12.04
N ASN A 64 -6.88 9.15 12.32
CA ASN A 64 -8.24 9.17 11.76
C ASN A 64 -8.30 9.27 10.23
N GLU A 65 -7.35 9.96 9.57
CA GLU A 65 -7.31 10.00 8.10
C GLU A 65 -6.82 8.69 7.50
N LEU A 66 -5.91 7.99 8.18
CA LEU A 66 -5.41 6.69 7.74
C LEU A 66 -6.52 5.62 7.83
N ASP A 67 -7.29 5.65 8.92
CA ASP A 67 -8.38 4.69 9.17
C ASP A 67 -9.57 4.92 8.23
N GLN A 68 -9.94 6.17 7.94
CA GLN A 68 -10.95 6.48 6.92
C GLN A 68 -10.54 6.02 5.51
N ASN A 69 -9.25 6.15 5.17
CA ASN A 69 -8.72 5.65 3.90
C ASN A 69 -8.70 4.11 3.84
N LYS A 70 -8.52 3.43 4.98
CA LYS A 70 -8.62 1.96 5.06
C LYS A 70 -10.04 1.51 4.74
N ASP A 71 -11.04 2.08 5.41
CA ASP A 71 -12.46 1.74 5.20
C ASP A 71 -12.91 1.93 3.73
N GLU A 72 -12.41 2.98 3.07
CA GLU A 72 -12.75 3.29 1.68
C GLU A 72 -12.14 2.28 0.70
N VAL A 73 -10.86 1.91 0.87
CA VAL A 73 -10.18 0.89 0.06
C VAL A 73 -10.84 -0.48 0.22
N VAL A 74 -11.29 -0.80 1.43
CA VAL A 74 -11.99 -2.06 1.73
C VAL A 74 -13.34 -2.14 1.03
N ARG A 75 -14.14 -1.07 1.05
CA ARG A 75 -15.42 -1.03 0.31
C ARG A 75 -15.22 -1.22 -1.19
N ILE A 76 -14.17 -0.61 -1.76
CA ILE A 76 -13.85 -0.72 -3.18
C ILE A 76 -13.48 -2.17 -3.54
N LEU A 77 -12.65 -2.83 -2.73
CA LEU A 77 -12.28 -4.23 -2.93
C LEU A 77 -13.49 -5.17 -2.87
N LYS A 78 -14.40 -4.92 -1.93
CA LYS A 78 -15.65 -5.69 -1.78
C LYS A 78 -16.56 -5.55 -3.00
N ASP A 79 -16.76 -4.33 -3.49
CA ASP A 79 -17.55 -4.04 -4.70
C ASP A 79 -16.91 -4.64 -5.97
N LEU A 80 -15.57 -4.64 -6.07
CA LEU A 80 -14.85 -5.24 -7.19
C LEU A 80 -14.90 -6.77 -7.20
N LYS A 81 -14.84 -7.40 -6.01
CA LYS A 81 -14.97 -8.86 -5.86
C LYS A 81 -16.39 -9.33 -6.18
N GLU A 82 -17.41 -8.52 -5.84
CA GLU A 82 -18.80 -8.80 -6.17
C GLU A 82 -19.07 -8.65 -7.68
N LYS A 83 -18.44 -7.66 -8.34
CA LYS A 83 -18.57 -7.41 -9.79
C LYS A 83 -17.72 -8.35 -10.66
N HIS A 84 -16.61 -8.86 -10.14
CA HIS A 84 -15.70 -9.73 -10.87
C HIS A 84 -15.29 -10.96 -10.03
N PRO A 85 -16.20 -11.92 -9.83
CA PRO A 85 -15.92 -13.15 -9.08
C PRO A 85 -14.91 -14.08 -9.76
N ASP A 86 -14.66 -13.87 -11.05
CA ASP A 86 -13.86 -14.77 -11.90
C ASP A 86 -12.37 -14.34 -12.03
N LYS A 87 -12.01 -13.17 -11.48
CA LYS A 87 -10.67 -12.59 -11.62
C LYS A 87 -9.77 -12.99 -10.44
N ASP A 88 -8.50 -13.20 -10.73
CA ASP A 88 -7.49 -13.58 -9.73
C ASP A 88 -7.27 -12.47 -8.69
N ILE A 89 -6.81 -12.85 -7.50
CA ILE A 89 -6.65 -11.96 -6.34
C ILE A 89 -5.70 -10.80 -6.69
N ASP A 90 -4.63 -11.07 -7.42
CA ASP A 90 -3.69 -10.05 -7.90
C ASP A 90 -4.31 -9.07 -8.90
N GLN A 91 -5.23 -9.52 -9.76
CA GLN A 91 -5.96 -8.65 -10.70
C GLN A 91 -7.03 -7.81 -9.98
N LEU A 92 -7.66 -8.36 -8.96
CA LEU A 92 -8.60 -7.64 -8.08
C LEU A 92 -7.87 -6.54 -7.28
N ILE A 93 -6.66 -6.82 -6.81
CA ILE A 93 -5.79 -5.84 -6.15
C ILE A 93 -5.41 -4.71 -7.12
N GLU A 94 -5.10 -5.04 -8.38
CA GLU A 94 -4.82 -4.02 -9.40
C GLU A 94 -6.03 -3.10 -9.66
N MET A 95 -7.21 -3.68 -9.84
CA MET A 95 -8.44 -2.91 -10.04
C MET A 95 -8.78 -2.06 -8.81
N ALA A 96 -8.49 -2.56 -7.60
CA ALA A 96 -8.68 -1.82 -6.36
C ALA A 96 -7.71 -0.64 -6.25
N ASN A 97 -6.44 -0.82 -6.62
CA ASN A 97 -5.45 0.24 -6.65
C ASN A 97 -5.81 1.35 -7.63
N TYR A 98 -6.26 0.96 -8.83
CA TYR A 98 -6.74 1.91 -9.81
C TYR A 98 -7.96 2.68 -9.30
N SER A 99 -8.93 1.97 -8.72
CA SER A 99 -10.17 2.56 -8.21
C SER A 99 -9.93 3.48 -7.01
N ALA A 100 -9.04 3.12 -6.09
CA ALA A 100 -8.63 3.94 -4.95
C ALA A 100 -7.90 5.22 -5.41
N LEU A 101 -7.03 5.14 -6.41
CA LEU A 101 -6.37 6.31 -6.99
C LEU A 101 -7.34 7.23 -7.72
N VAL A 102 -8.41 6.69 -8.32
CA VAL A 102 -9.45 7.48 -8.98
C VAL A 102 -10.32 8.23 -7.96
N GLN A 103 -10.59 7.62 -6.80
CA GLN A 103 -11.44 8.20 -5.74
C GLN A 103 -10.71 9.19 -4.83
N LYS A 104 -9.38 9.09 -4.70
CA LYS A 104 -8.57 10.08 -3.95
C LYS A 104 -8.76 11.50 -4.51
N LYS A 105 -8.81 12.48 -3.61
CA LYS A 105 -8.84 13.91 -3.97
C LYS A 105 -7.61 14.27 -4.80
N LYS A 106 -7.82 14.61 -6.08
CA LYS A 106 -6.75 15.00 -6.99
C LYS A 106 -6.43 16.49 -6.87
N SER A 107 -5.18 16.83 -7.12
CA SER A 107 -4.74 18.23 -7.14
C SER A 107 -5.12 18.91 -8.45
N ARG A 108 -5.24 20.25 -8.44
CA ARG A 108 -5.41 21.04 -9.68
C ARG A 108 -4.31 20.78 -10.72
N ALA A 109 -3.08 20.54 -10.26
CA ALA A 109 -1.96 20.22 -11.14
C ALA A 109 -2.21 18.89 -11.90
N PHE A 110 -2.76 17.89 -11.21
CA PHE A 110 -3.09 16.59 -11.81
C PHE A 110 -4.03 16.74 -13.03
N TYR A 111 -5.16 17.45 -12.88
CA TYR A 111 -6.11 17.60 -14.00
C TYR A 111 -5.52 18.36 -15.18
N ARG A 112 -4.67 19.36 -14.92
CA ARG A 112 -3.98 20.11 -15.98
C ARG A 112 -2.98 19.21 -16.72
N VAL A 113 -2.14 18.51 -15.98
CA VAL A 113 -1.17 17.56 -16.56
C VAL A 113 -1.89 16.49 -17.37
N GLN A 114 -2.97 15.92 -16.83
CA GLN A 114 -3.74 14.90 -17.54
C GLN A 114 -4.40 15.44 -18.83
N ALA A 115 -5.05 16.60 -18.77
CA ALA A 115 -5.66 17.21 -19.95
C ALA A 115 -4.62 17.51 -21.04
N THR A 116 -3.46 18.06 -20.65
CA THR A 116 -2.35 18.32 -21.57
C THR A 116 -1.81 17.02 -22.16
N ARG A 117 -1.69 15.94 -21.37
CA ARG A 117 -1.25 14.63 -21.87
C ARG A 117 -2.22 14.02 -22.87
N MET A 118 -3.53 14.09 -22.62
CA MET A 118 -4.57 13.60 -23.53
C MET A 118 -4.55 14.39 -24.86
N MET A 119 -4.41 15.72 -24.80
CA MET A 119 -4.35 16.56 -26.00
C MET A 119 -3.10 16.30 -26.87
N ILE A 120 -2.02 15.80 -26.27
CA ILE A 120 -0.72 15.62 -26.92
C ILE A 120 -0.43 14.12 -27.17
N GLY A 121 -1.43 13.23 -27.06
CA GLY A 121 -1.29 11.80 -27.37
C GLY A 121 -0.34 11.04 -26.44
N ALA A 122 -0.28 11.45 -25.17
CA ALA A 122 0.56 10.84 -24.12
C ALA A 122 -0.24 9.97 -23.12
N GLY A 123 -1.52 9.71 -23.40
CA GLY A 123 -2.39 8.79 -22.66
C GLY A 123 -2.74 9.20 -21.22
N ASN A 124 -3.49 8.34 -20.54
CA ASN A 124 -3.96 8.54 -19.17
C ASN A 124 -2.89 8.14 -18.13
N ILE A 125 -2.58 9.06 -17.20
CA ILE A 125 -1.51 8.94 -16.22
C ILE A 125 -1.73 7.82 -15.18
N LEU A 126 -2.99 7.59 -14.78
CA LEU A 126 -3.33 6.58 -13.76
C LEU A 126 -3.18 5.16 -14.31
N LYS A 127 -3.62 4.93 -15.56
CA LYS A 127 -3.47 3.63 -16.24
C LYS A 127 -2.01 3.29 -16.52
N LYS A 128 -1.19 4.27 -16.89
CA LYS A 128 0.25 4.07 -17.13
C LYS A 128 0.98 3.61 -15.86
N HIS A 129 0.69 4.23 -14.71
CA HIS A 129 1.34 3.86 -13.45
C HIS A 129 0.95 2.44 -12.99
N ALA A 130 -0.31 2.04 -13.21
CA ALA A 130 -0.75 0.66 -12.96
C ALA A 130 0.06 -0.34 -13.80
N ALA A 131 0.17 -0.12 -15.11
CA ALA A 131 0.94 -0.99 -16.02
C ALA A 131 2.45 -1.01 -15.72
N GLU A 132 3.02 0.08 -15.24
CA GLU A 132 4.46 0.16 -14.88
C GLU A 132 4.76 -0.58 -13.57
N HIS A 133 3.82 -0.61 -12.62
CA HIS A 133 3.95 -1.41 -11.41
C HIS A 133 3.96 -2.91 -11.72
N THR A 134 3.13 -3.38 -12.66
CA THR A 134 3.12 -4.76 -13.16
C THR A 134 4.47 -5.18 -13.75
N ARG A 135 5.16 -4.28 -14.46
CA ARG A 135 6.51 -4.53 -14.99
C ARG A 135 7.60 -4.57 -13.92
N ARG A 136 7.43 -3.86 -12.80
CA ARG A 136 8.38 -3.84 -11.68
C ARG A 136 8.19 -5.02 -10.74
N SER A 137 6.95 -5.46 -10.50
CA SER A 137 6.65 -6.67 -9.73
C SER A 137 7.14 -7.96 -10.41
N ALA A 138 7.21 -7.97 -11.74
CA ALA A 138 7.77 -9.08 -12.52
C ALA A 138 9.31 -9.07 -12.60
N ALA A 139 9.97 -8.01 -12.14
CA ALA A 139 11.42 -7.82 -12.22
C ALA A 139 12.05 -7.87 -10.82
N GLY A 140 11.97 -9.04 -10.17
CA GLY A 140 12.77 -9.35 -8.98
C GLY A 140 14.27 -9.38 -9.31
N GLN A 141 15.09 -8.85 -8.39
CA GLN A 141 16.54 -8.74 -8.48
C GLN A 141 17.25 -10.08 -8.80
N PRO A 142 18.30 -10.11 -9.64
CA PRO A 142 19.30 -11.16 -9.54
C PRO A 142 20.34 -10.77 -8.47
N SER A 143 20.23 -11.38 -7.29
CA SER A 143 21.30 -11.39 -6.29
C SER A 143 22.42 -12.37 -6.71
N ASP A 144 23.60 -12.26 -6.09
CA ASP A 144 24.89 -12.89 -6.38
C ASP A 144 24.95 -14.44 -6.56
N LEU A 145 23.82 -15.15 -6.68
CA LEU A 145 23.76 -16.60 -6.95
C LEU A 145 24.27 -17.00 -8.35
N ALA A 146 24.38 -16.06 -9.28
CA ALA A 146 24.76 -16.36 -10.66
C ALA A 146 26.22 -16.82 -10.81
N THR A 147 27.09 -16.52 -9.83
CA THR A 147 28.52 -16.80 -9.96
C THR A 147 29.10 -17.64 -8.81
N CYS A 148 28.54 -17.62 -7.59
CA CYS A 148 29.12 -18.31 -6.42
C CYS A 148 28.22 -19.43 -5.88
N SER A 149 28.80 -20.61 -5.59
CA SER A 149 28.11 -21.70 -4.89
C SER A 149 28.25 -21.57 -3.37
N HIS A 150 27.14 -21.68 -2.66
CA HIS A 150 27.03 -21.67 -1.21
C HIS A 150 26.69 -23.07 -0.70
N ILE A 151 27.37 -23.52 0.36
CA ILE A 151 27.10 -24.79 1.01
C ILE A 151 26.82 -24.54 2.50
N CYS A 152 25.69 -25.03 2.99
CA CYS A 152 25.24 -24.88 4.38
C CYS A 152 24.30 -26.05 4.77
N PHE A 153 23.97 -26.17 6.05
CA PHE A 153 22.88 -27.05 6.48
C PHE A 153 21.51 -26.49 6.07
N GLU A 154 20.56 -27.39 5.79
CA GLU A 154 19.16 -27.02 5.50
C GLU A 154 18.47 -26.41 6.73
N SER A 155 18.81 -26.89 7.92
CA SER A 155 18.39 -26.33 9.21
C SER A 155 19.58 -26.20 10.16
N ALA A 156 19.56 -25.18 11.02
CA ALA A 156 20.56 -25.03 12.08
C ALA A 156 20.25 -25.90 13.33
N GLN A 157 19.03 -26.40 13.45
CA GLN A 157 18.55 -27.18 14.59
C GLN A 157 17.78 -28.42 14.13
N TYR A 158 18.09 -29.56 14.74
CA TYR A 158 17.42 -30.83 14.55
C TYR A 158 17.04 -31.41 15.92
N GLN A 159 15.91 -32.11 15.97
CA GLN A 159 15.43 -32.79 17.17
C GLN A 159 15.09 -34.23 16.82
N CYS A 160 15.48 -35.17 17.68
CA CYS A 160 15.12 -36.57 17.56
C CYS A 160 14.85 -37.18 18.93
N THR A 161 13.99 -38.19 18.96
CA THR A 161 13.82 -39.05 20.13
C THR A 161 14.96 -40.06 20.20
N GLU A 162 15.26 -40.51 21.41
CA GLU A 162 16.29 -41.52 21.66
C GLU A 162 16.05 -42.82 20.86
N ASN A 163 14.80 -43.28 20.81
CA ASN A 163 14.36 -44.46 20.05
C ASN A 163 14.40 -44.35 18.50
N CYS A 164 14.84 -43.21 17.94
CA CYS A 164 14.82 -43.00 16.49
C CYS A 164 15.83 -43.86 15.74
N GLY A 165 16.85 -44.36 16.44
CA GLY A 165 17.94 -45.22 15.95
C GLY A 165 18.92 -44.54 14.99
N THR A 166 18.45 -43.74 14.03
CA THR A 166 19.32 -42.99 13.12
C THR A 166 18.69 -41.65 12.70
N LEU A 167 19.42 -40.56 12.94
CA LEU A 167 19.06 -39.21 12.53
C LEU A 167 19.67 -38.85 11.17
N SER A 168 18.85 -38.28 10.28
CA SER A 168 19.27 -37.76 8.98
C SER A 168 19.39 -36.23 8.97
N VAL A 169 20.60 -35.72 8.74
CA VAL A 169 20.92 -34.28 8.66
C VAL A 169 21.21 -33.90 7.20
N TRP A 170 20.58 -32.85 6.70
CA TRP A 170 20.66 -32.45 5.28
C TRP A 170 21.59 -31.25 5.06
N VAL A 171 22.46 -31.37 4.06
CA VAL A 171 23.37 -30.31 3.60
C VAL A 171 22.99 -29.93 2.17
N VAL A 172 22.80 -28.63 1.93
CA VAL A 172 22.36 -28.09 0.64
C VAL A 172 23.46 -27.30 -0.05
N LEU A 173 23.42 -27.32 -1.38
CA LEU A 173 24.27 -26.53 -2.26
C LEU A 173 23.39 -25.60 -3.10
N GLU A 174 23.54 -24.29 -2.89
CA GLU A 174 22.76 -23.25 -3.56
C GLU A 174 23.66 -22.32 -4.41
N GLY A 175 23.23 -22.03 -5.64
CA GLY A 175 23.93 -21.10 -6.52
C GLY A 175 25.15 -21.65 -7.26
N GLY A 176 25.72 -20.82 -8.15
CA GLY A 176 26.82 -21.15 -9.03
C GLY A 176 26.41 -21.92 -10.30
N THR A 177 27.40 -22.30 -11.11
CA THR A 177 27.20 -22.89 -12.45
C THR A 177 26.86 -24.39 -12.45
N GLY A 178 26.92 -25.05 -11.28
CA GLY A 178 26.61 -26.49 -11.15
C GLY A 178 27.57 -27.44 -11.86
N GLN A 179 28.70 -26.94 -12.39
CA GLN A 179 29.68 -27.70 -13.16
C GLN A 179 30.84 -28.26 -12.32
N ASN A 180 30.94 -27.85 -11.06
CA ASN A 180 32.07 -28.15 -10.20
C ASN A 180 31.75 -29.26 -9.20
N THR A 181 32.74 -30.08 -8.87
CA THR A 181 32.64 -31.07 -7.77
C THR A 181 33.17 -30.44 -6.48
N PHE A 182 32.37 -30.46 -5.41
CA PHE A 182 32.76 -29.98 -4.09
C PHE A 182 32.89 -31.13 -3.10
N HIS A 183 33.96 -31.12 -2.30
CA HIS A 183 34.16 -32.00 -1.16
C HIS A 183 34.04 -31.20 0.12
N VAL A 184 33.17 -31.62 1.04
CA VAL A 184 32.99 -30.98 2.35
C VAL A 184 33.12 -32.04 3.42
N ASP A 185 34.04 -31.87 4.35
CA ASP A 185 34.17 -32.79 5.47
C ASP A 185 33.16 -32.43 6.56
N TYR A 186 32.69 -33.42 7.31
CA TYR A 186 31.85 -33.21 8.48
C TYR A 186 32.34 -34.06 9.66
N CYS A 187 32.11 -33.58 10.88
CA CYS A 187 32.37 -34.32 12.11
C CYS A 187 31.29 -34.00 13.16
N THR A 188 31.00 -34.97 14.01
CA THR A 188 30.20 -34.80 15.22
C THR A 188 31.07 -34.31 16.38
N GLU A 189 30.55 -33.40 17.19
CA GLU A 189 31.19 -32.84 18.38
C GLU A 189 30.24 -32.97 19.57
N ASN A 190 30.74 -33.48 20.70
CA ASN A 190 29.94 -33.64 21.92
C ASN A 190 29.45 -32.29 22.45
N GLY A 191 28.24 -32.26 22.99
CA GLY A 191 27.68 -31.14 23.74
C GLY A 191 27.46 -31.56 25.19
N SER A 192 26.20 -31.63 25.62
CA SER A 192 25.83 -32.39 26.82
C SER A 192 25.75 -33.90 26.55
N ALA A 193 25.32 -34.27 25.34
CA ALA A 193 25.36 -35.64 24.84
C ALA A 193 26.78 -36.06 24.46
N ASN A 194 27.15 -37.27 24.83
CA ASN A 194 28.45 -37.90 24.65
C ASN A 194 28.40 -39.04 23.62
N ALA A 195 29.34 -39.00 22.68
CA ALA A 195 29.51 -40.10 21.73
C ALA A 195 29.83 -41.43 22.45
N GLY A 196 29.03 -42.46 22.20
CA GLY A 196 29.13 -43.80 22.77
C GLY A 196 28.23 -44.07 23.98
N ALA A 197 27.63 -43.03 24.57
CA ALA A 197 26.52 -43.15 25.53
C ALA A 197 25.20 -42.85 24.81
N ASP A 198 25.09 -41.68 24.17
CA ASP A 198 23.80 -41.15 23.70
C ASP A 198 23.72 -41.13 22.16
N TYR A 199 24.87 -41.08 21.46
CA TYR A 199 24.93 -41.16 20.00
C TYR A 199 26.23 -41.79 19.48
N GLU A 200 26.26 -42.22 18.22
CA GLU A 200 27.44 -42.78 17.58
C GLU A 200 28.33 -41.70 16.93
N PHE A 201 29.63 -41.70 17.26
CA PHE A 201 30.60 -40.78 16.64
C PHE A 201 30.63 -40.97 15.12
N SER A 202 30.31 -39.90 14.39
CA SER A 202 30.24 -39.89 12.93
C SER A 202 31.15 -38.80 12.34
N GLU A 203 32.00 -39.19 11.38
CA GLU A 203 32.82 -38.28 10.57
C GLU A 203 32.89 -38.77 9.11
N GLY A 204 33.04 -37.85 8.15
CA GLY A 204 33.14 -38.23 6.74
C GLY A 204 33.29 -37.05 5.77
N THR A 205 33.32 -37.35 4.47
CA THR A 205 33.37 -36.34 3.40
C THR A 205 32.15 -36.45 2.50
N LEU A 206 31.38 -35.38 2.40
CA LEU A 206 30.32 -35.20 1.42
C LEU A 206 30.92 -34.81 0.07
N VAL A 207 30.47 -35.47 -1.00
CA VAL A 207 30.92 -35.20 -2.38
C VAL A 207 29.73 -34.76 -3.21
N PHE A 208 29.63 -33.47 -3.51
CA PHE A 208 28.63 -32.90 -4.40
C PHE A 208 29.14 -32.96 -5.84
N LYS A 209 28.58 -33.88 -6.63
CA LYS A 209 28.88 -33.99 -8.06
C LYS A 209 28.11 -32.92 -8.86
N PRO A 210 28.51 -32.64 -10.12
CA PRO A 210 27.77 -31.71 -10.97
C PRO A 210 26.28 -32.04 -11.05
N GLY A 211 25.42 -31.07 -10.73
CA GLY A 211 23.96 -31.21 -10.70
C GLY A 211 23.35 -31.74 -9.40
N GLU A 212 24.15 -32.11 -8.39
CA GLU A 212 23.64 -32.50 -7.07
C GLU A 212 23.49 -31.28 -6.16
N THR A 213 22.29 -31.06 -5.62
CA THR A 213 21.97 -29.90 -4.78
C THR A 213 21.82 -30.23 -3.28
N ARG A 214 21.79 -31.51 -2.91
CA ARG A 214 21.63 -31.93 -1.51
C ARG A 214 22.36 -33.24 -1.20
N LYS A 215 22.86 -33.37 0.02
CA LYS A 215 23.45 -34.59 0.59
C LYS A 215 22.95 -34.82 2.01
N GLU A 216 22.92 -36.09 2.39
CA GLU A 216 22.45 -36.57 3.68
C GLU A 216 23.65 -37.07 4.52
N ILE A 217 23.70 -36.66 5.77
CA ILE A 217 24.55 -37.20 6.83
C ILE A 217 23.65 -38.06 7.73
N LYS A 218 24.11 -39.26 8.09
CA LYS A 218 23.38 -40.15 9.01
C LYS A 218 24.19 -40.31 10.29
N VAL A 219 23.56 -40.09 11.44
CA VAL A 219 24.15 -40.24 12.77
C VAL A 219 23.31 -41.25 13.55
N GLY A 220 23.92 -42.28 14.13
CA GLY A 220 23.23 -43.24 14.98
C GLY A 220 22.88 -42.63 16.34
N ILE A 221 21.65 -42.84 16.82
CA ILE A 221 21.22 -42.45 18.17
C ILE A 221 21.06 -43.74 18.98
N LEU A 222 21.59 -43.75 20.20
CA LEU A 222 21.56 -44.90 21.12
C LEU A 222 20.35 -44.75 22.04
N ASP A 223 19.68 -45.87 22.35
CA ASP A 223 18.38 -45.95 23.05
C ASP A 223 18.50 -46.84 24.31
N ASP A 224 18.07 -46.32 25.46
CA ASP A 224 17.95 -47.06 26.71
C ASP A 224 16.55 -46.98 27.38
N ASP A 225 16.43 -47.32 28.67
CA ASP A 225 15.15 -47.41 29.42
C ASP A 225 15.22 -46.56 30.73
N VAL A 226 16.18 -45.63 30.82
CA VAL A 226 16.43 -44.77 31.97
C VAL A 226 16.08 -43.33 31.61
N PHE A 227 15.19 -42.72 32.40
CA PHE A 227 14.86 -41.30 32.25
C PHE A 227 16.09 -40.39 32.44
N GLU A 228 16.45 -39.66 31.37
CA GLU A 228 17.50 -38.65 31.31
C GLU A 228 16.96 -37.24 30.99
N GLU A 229 17.80 -36.20 31.11
CA GLU A 229 17.43 -34.83 30.71
C GLU A 229 17.68 -34.62 29.22
N ASP A 230 17.00 -33.66 28.56
CA ASP A 230 17.24 -33.36 27.14
C ASP A 230 18.72 -33.01 26.89
N GLU A 231 19.38 -33.81 26.05
CA GLU A 231 20.79 -33.64 25.74
C GLU A 231 21.02 -33.13 24.31
N HIS A 232 22.20 -32.58 24.03
CA HIS A 232 22.52 -32.08 22.70
C HIS A 232 23.96 -32.35 22.29
N PHE A 233 24.16 -32.49 20.98
CA PHE A 233 25.47 -32.55 20.33
C PHE A 233 25.47 -31.71 19.04
N PHE A 234 26.64 -31.54 18.43
CA PHE A 234 26.80 -30.70 17.23
C PHE A 234 27.32 -31.49 16.04
N VAL A 235 26.91 -31.11 14.83
CA VAL A 235 27.51 -31.57 13.56
C VAL A 235 28.10 -30.36 12.85
N ARG A 236 29.40 -30.38 12.55
CA ARG A 236 30.13 -29.27 11.94
C ARG A 236 30.55 -29.61 10.51
N LEU A 237 30.32 -28.69 9.58
CA LEU A 237 30.92 -28.73 8.23
C LEU A 237 32.28 -28.03 8.24
N GLN A 238 33.27 -28.66 7.63
CA GLN A 238 34.64 -28.17 7.59
C GLN A 238 35.35 -28.54 6.28
N ASN A 239 36.46 -27.86 6.02
CA ASN A 239 37.42 -28.22 4.97
C ASN A 239 36.80 -28.39 3.55
N LEU A 240 36.16 -27.34 3.04
CA LEU A 240 35.65 -27.29 1.67
C LEU A 240 36.80 -27.36 0.65
N ARG A 241 36.83 -28.41 -0.18
CA ARG A 241 37.77 -28.60 -1.30
C ARG A 241 37.03 -28.62 -2.62
N LEU A 242 37.68 -28.10 -3.67
CA LEU A 242 37.18 -28.06 -5.04
C LEU A 242 38.04 -28.98 -5.91
N GLU A 243 37.41 -29.82 -6.73
CA GLU A 243 38.13 -30.60 -7.75
C GLU A 243 38.20 -29.77 -9.06
N GLU A 244 39.38 -29.21 -9.38
CA GLU A 244 39.57 -28.44 -10.62
C GLU A 244 39.68 -29.36 -11.83
N GLY A 245 38.62 -29.42 -12.64
CA GLY A 245 38.67 -29.93 -14.01
C GLY A 245 39.35 -28.91 -14.92
N GLY A 246 40.51 -29.25 -15.47
CA GLY A 246 41.37 -28.32 -16.19
C GLY A 246 40.73 -27.63 -17.41
N SER A 247 40.79 -26.30 -17.44
CA SER A 247 41.06 -25.50 -18.64
C SER A 247 41.48 -24.09 -18.22
N GLU A 248 42.75 -23.74 -18.47
CA GLU A 248 43.29 -22.39 -18.29
C GLU A 248 42.62 -21.41 -19.26
N GLY A 249 42.08 -20.30 -18.73
CA GLY A 249 41.60 -19.20 -19.58
C GLY A 249 40.89 -18.09 -18.80
N THR A 250 41.64 -17.06 -18.44
CA THR A 250 41.19 -15.68 -18.11
C THR A 250 40.28 -15.46 -16.88
N GLY A 251 40.87 -14.93 -15.79
CA GLY A 251 40.24 -13.93 -14.91
C GLY A 251 39.39 -14.43 -13.72
N SER A 252 40.06 -14.73 -12.58
CA SER A 252 39.57 -14.83 -11.18
C SER A 252 38.33 -15.67 -10.85
N PRO A 253 38.42 -16.70 -9.98
CA PRO A 253 37.29 -17.59 -9.68
C PRO A 253 36.29 -16.97 -8.69
N PRO A 254 34.97 -17.14 -8.87
CA PRO A 254 34.05 -17.20 -7.75
C PRO A 254 34.20 -18.59 -7.09
N LYS A 255 34.73 -18.55 -5.86
CA LYS A 255 35.08 -19.71 -5.03
C LYS A 255 33.83 -20.21 -4.32
N GLY A 256 33.58 -21.51 -4.29
CA GLY A 256 32.60 -22.07 -3.35
C GLY A 256 32.97 -21.65 -1.92
N ARG A 257 31.98 -21.29 -1.11
CA ARG A 257 32.18 -20.95 0.30
C ARG A 257 31.19 -21.70 1.19
N LEU A 258 31.65 -22.08 2.38
CA LEU A 258 30.76 -22.47 3.47
C LEU A 258 30.04 -21.20 3.95
N VAL A 259 28.73 -21.29 4.07
CA VAL A 259 27.86 -20.20 4.53
C VAL A 259 27.16 -20.68 5.80
N ASP A 260 26.78 -19.74 6.66
CA ASP A 260 26.01 -20.05 7.84
C ASP A 260 24.61 -20.59 7.45
N PRO A 261 24.09 -21.64 8.12
CA PRO A 261 24.70 -22.36 9.24
C PRO A 261 25.72 -23.44 8.78
N SER A 262 26.96 -23.35 9.28
CA SER A 262 27.99 -24.39 9.10
C SER A 262 28.08 -25.37 10.27
N VAL A 263 27.26 -25.17 11.30
CA VAL A 263 27.10 -26.03 12.48
C VAL A 263 25.61 -26.28 12.68
N ALA A 264 25.22 -27.54 12.80
CA ALA A 264 23.87 -27.95 13.20
C ALA A 264 23.90 -28.41 14.65
N THR A 265 22.92 -27.98 15.44
CA THR A 265 22.70 -28.47 16.82
C THR A 265 21.64 -29.55 16.78
N ILE A 266 21.93 -30.71 17.36
CA ILE A 266 21.01 -31.84 17.45
C ILE A 266 20.63 -31.98 18.93
N THR A 267 19.34 -31.98 19.22
CA THR A 267 18.81 -32.28 20.56
C THR A 267 18.22 -33.69 20.56
N ILE A 268 18.69 -34.52 21.49
CA ILE A 268 18.16 -35.84 21.81
C ILE A 268 17.14 -35.64 22.93
N LEU A 269 15.92 -36.12 22.68
CA LEU A 269 14.82 -36.06 23.63
C LEU A 269 14.64 -37.46 24.23
N ASP A 270 14.79 -37.54 25.55
CA ASP A 270 14.41 -38.72 26.35
C ASP A 270 12.92 -39.03 26.12
N ASP A 271 12.59 -40.32 25.98
CA ASP A 271 11.22 -40.76 25.72
C ASP A 271 10.56 -41.56 26.88
N ASP A 272 11.25 -41.68 28.03
CA ASP A 272 10.91 -42.58 29.12
C ASP A 272 9.98 -42.01 30.20
N HIS A 273 9.76 -40.70 30.21
CA HIS A 273 8.74 -40.09 31.06
C HIS A 273 7.31 -40.47 30.60
N ALA A 274 6.33 -40.43 31.52
CA ALA A 274 4.92 -40.57 31.15
C ALA A 274 4.37 -39.35 30.38
N GLY A 275 5.17 -38.29 30.24
CA GLY A 275 4.92 -37.15 29.38
C GLY A 275 4.38 -35.91 30.10
N ILE A 276 4.82 -34.75 29.65
CA ILE A 276 4.39 -33.43 30.06
C ILE A 276 3.41 -32.90 29.00
N PHE A 277 2.17 -32.63 29.40
CA PHE A 277 1.11 -32.23 28.46
C PHE A 277 0.96 -30.72 28.42
N THR A 278 1.14 -30.12 27.25
CA THR A 278 1.09 -28.67 27.06
C THR A 278 0.52 -28.32 25.68
N PHE A 279 -0.04 -27.12 25.56
CA PHE A 279 -0.26 -26.54 24.24
C PHE A 279 1.09 -26.10 23.63
N GLY A 280 1.21 -26.20 22.30
CA GLY A 280 2.41 -25.77 21.57
C GLY A 280 2.63 -24.24 21.56
N GLN A 281 1.61 -23.48 21.96
CA GLN A 281 1.63 -22.02 22.03
C GLN A 281 0.69 -21.52 23.12
N GLN A 282 0.95 -20.33 23.67
CA GLN A 282 0.10 -19.69 24.68
C GLN A 282 -1.10 -18.95 24.07
N VAL A 283 -0.92 -18.43 22.85
CA VAL A 283 -1.91 -17.64 22.13
C VAL A 283 -2.02 -18.16 20.71
N LEU A 284 -3.24 -18.45 20.25
CA LEU A 284 -3.53 -18.89 18.89
C LEU A 284 -4.53 -17.94 18.22
N ARG A 285 -4.08 -17.31 17.14
CA ARG A 285 -4.89 -16.38 16.33
C ARG A 285 -5.55 -17.12 15.19
N VAL A 286 -6.86 -17.01 15.08
CA VAL A 286 -7.67 -17.79 14.15
C VAL A 286 -8.64 -16.88 13.42
N SER A 287 -8.90 -17.17 12.16
CA SER A 287 -9.90 -16.45 11.39
C SER A 287 -11.29 -16.95 11.77
N GLU A 288 -12.27 -16.06 11.84
CA GLU A 288 -13.69 -16.45 11.98
C GLU A 288 -14.16 -17.38 10.84
N SER A 289 -13.52 -17.31 9.67
CA SER A 289 -13.82 -18.14 8.50
C SER A 289 -13.28 -19.56 8.59
N THR A 290 -12.49 -19.90 9.61
CA THR A 290 -11.87 -21.22 9.77
C THR A 290 -12.92 -22.31 9.99
N GLY A 291 -14.06 -21.99 10.64
CA GLY A 291 -15.19 -22.90 10.88
C GLY A 291 -14.92 -23.99 11.91
N VAL A 292 -13.89 -24.81 11.72
CA VAL A 292 -13.45 -25.82 12.72
C VAL A 292 -11.99 -25.55 13.07
N LEU A 293 -11.77 -25.11 14.31
CA LEU A 293 -10.46 -24.91 14.89
C LEU A 293 -9.91 -26.24 15.41
N SER A 294 -8.80 -26.68 14.82
CA SER A 294 -8.02 -27.82 15.32
C SER A 294 -6.87 -27.31 16.20
N VAL A 295 -6.90 -27.66 17.48
CA VAL A 295 -5.84 -27.34 18.44
C VAL A 295 -5.07 -28.61 18.78
N THR A 296 -3.75 -28.54 18.66
CA THR A 296 -2.85 -29.66 18.98
C THR A 296 -2.35 -29.54 20.42
N VAL A 297 -2.54 -30.60 21.20
CA VAL A 297 -1.90 -30.80 22.50
C VAL A 297 -0.68 -31.68 22.29
N VAL A 298 0.45 -31.24 22.83
CA VAL A 298 1.74 -31.92 22.69
C VAL A 298 2.09 -32.59 24.01
N ARG A 299 2.64 -33.80 23.93
CA ARG A 299 3.17 -34.58 25.04
C ARG A 299 4.70 -34.60 24.90
N ASN A 300 5.37 -33.88 25.80
CA ASN A 300 6.81 -33.66 25.81
C ASN A 300 7.51 -34.50 26.87
N SER A 301 8.84 -34.60 26.76
CA SER A 301 9.74 -35.28 27.71
C SER A 301 9.48 -36.77 27.91
N GLY A 302 8.54 -37.38 27.17
CA GLY A 302 8.29 -38.82 27.18
C GLY A 302 6.92 -39.25 26.70
N SER A 303 6.82 -40.46 26.18
CA SER A 303 5.61 -41.00 25.55
C SER A 303 5.14 -42.33 26.15
N ARG A 304 5.69 -42.68 27.32
CA ARG A 304 5.53 -43.98 27.96
C ARG A 304 4.17 -44.14 28.64
N GLY A 305 3.46 -45.22 28.32
CA GLY A 305 2.17 -45.58 28.88
C GLY A 305 0.98 -44.76 28.35
N THR A 306 -0.23 -45.13 28.78
CA THR A 306 -1.50 -44.53 28.33
C THR A 306 -1.99 -43.48 29.32
N VAL A 307 -2.18 -42.24 28.87
CA VAL A 307 -2.59 -41.10 29.70
C VAL A 307 -3.84 -40.44 29.13
N ALA A 308 -4.80 -40.09 29.98
CA ALA A 308 -5.99 -39.32 29.62
C ALA A 308 -5.91 -37.89 30.17
N VAL A 309 -6.09 -36.89 29.32
CA VAL A 309 -6.01 -35.46 29.65
C VAL A 309 -7.38 -34.81 29.42
N PRO A 310 -8.15 -34.48 30.47
CA PRO A 310 -9.41 -33.76 30.33
C PRO A 310 -9.18 -32.31 29.86
N TYR A 311 -10.13 -31.77 29.10
CA TYR A 311 -10.12 -30.38 28.65
C TYR A 311 -11.53 -29.78 28.58
N HIS A 312 -11.61 -28.46 28.73
CA HIS A 312 -12.82 -27.67 28.55
C HIS A 312 -12.52 -26.29 27.96
N THR A 313 -13.54 -25.69 27.34
CA THR A 313 -13.53 -24.30 26.88
C THR A 313 -14.05 -23.36 27.97
N GLU A 314 -13.43 -22.19 28.14
CA GLU A 314 -13.87 -21.11 29.03
C GLU A 314 -14.13 -19.81 28.26
N ASP A 315 -15.24 -19.15 28.56
CA ASP A 315 -15.59 -17.86 27.99
C ASP A 315 -14.55 -16.77 28.33
N GLY A 316 -14.16 -15.99 27.33
CA GLY A 316 -13.41 -14.75 27.51
C GLY A 316 -14.30 -13.55 27.17
N SER A 317 -13.85 -12.72 26.22
CA SER A 317 -14.74 -11.74 25.57
C SER A 317 -15.69 -12.41 24.56
N ALA A 318 -15.24 -13.48 23.90
CA ALA A 318 -16.09 -14.35 23.09
C ALA A 318 -16.94 -15.26 23.99
N LYS A 319 -18.20 -15.47 23.59
CA LYS A 319 -19.23 -16.23 24.30
C LYS A 319 -19.57 -17.53 23.59
N ALA A 320 -19.64 -18.61 24.37
CA ALA A 320 -20.15 -19.89 23.90
C ALA A 320 -21.59 -19.77 23.35
N GLY A 321 -21.83 -20.37 22.19
CA GLY A 321 -23.10 -20.37 21.45
C GLY A 321 -23.31 -19.17 20.53
N VAL A 322 -22.49 -18.12 20.66
CA VAL A 322 -22.52 -16.95 19.75
C VAL A 322 -21.28 -16.96 18.85
N ASP A 323 -20.09 -17.11 19.44
CA ASP A 323 -18.80 -16.94 18.74
C ASP A 323 -18.10 -18.27 18.50
N TYR A 324 -18.32 -19.25 19.38
CA TYR A 324 -17.83 -20.62 19.26
C TYR A 324 -18.78 -21.60 19.95
N GLU A 325 -18.69 -22.90 19.64
CA GLU A 325 -19.44 -23.94 20.34
C GLU A 325 -18.67 -24.46 21.57
N GLU A 326 -19.32 -24.46 22.74
CA GLU A 326 -18.74 -25.00 23.98
C GLU A 326 -18.33 -26.47 23.78
N THR A 327 -17.08 -26.79 24.07
CA THR A 327 -16.53 -28.13 23.88
C THR A 327 -15.85 -28.61 25.18
N LYS A 328 -16.16 -29.84 25.58
CA LYS A 328 -15.52 -30.53 26.72
C LYS A 328 -15.30 -32.00 26.39
N GLY A 329 -14.16 -32.54 26.80
CA GLY A 329 -13.80 -33.92 26.50
C GLY A 329 -12.56 -34.40 27.24
N GLU A 330 -12.14 -35.64 26.97
CA GLU A 330 -10.88 -36.19 27.45
C GLU A 330 -10.05 -36.65 26.24
N LEU A 331 -8.78 -36.25 26.19
CA LEU A 331 -7.81 -36.69 25.19
C LEU A 331 -7.07 -37.91 25.70
N GLU A 332 -7.27 -39.05 25.03
CA GLU A 332 -6.52 -40.28 25.31
C GLU A 332 -5.25 -40.32 24.44
N PHE A 333 -4.09 -40.39 25.10
CA PHE A 333 -2.78 -40.61 24.49
C PHE A 333 -2.38 -42.06 24.71
N THR A 334 -2.17 -42.80 23.62
CA THR A 334 -1.63 -44.17 23.69
C THR A 334 -0.12 -44.16 23.98
N ASN A 335 0.45 -45.35 24.22
CA ASN A 335 1.92 -45.48 24.29
C ASN A 335 2.54 -44.99 22.97
N GLU A 336 3.68 -44.30 23.05
CA GLU A 336 4.40 -43.72 21.90
C GLU A 336 3.64 -42.61 21.14
N GLN A 337 2.50 -42.15 21.66
CA GLN A 337 1.77 -41.04 21.08
C GLN A 337 2.23 -39.71 21.71
N THR A 338 2.79 -38.83 20.89
CA THR A 338 3.38 -37.54 21.29
C THR A 338 2.49 -36.33 21.02
N SER A 339 1.42 -36.48 20.23
CA SER A 339 0.46 -35.40 19.98
C SER A 339 -0.96 -35.91 19.77
N GLN A 340 -1.93 -35.08 20.13
CA GLN A 340 -3.35 -35.31 19.83
C GLN A 340 -4.03 -33.99 19.53
N THR A 341 -5.03 -34.03 18.64
CA THR A 341 -5.78 -32.83 18.25
C THR A 341 -7.18 -32.84 18.85
N LEU A 342 -7.62 -31.67 19.32
CA LEU A 342 -9.00 -31.40 19.71
C LEU A 342 -9.62 -30.42 18.71
N GLN A 343 -10.92 -30.51 18.50
CA GLN A 343 -11.65 -29.69 17.54
C GLN A 343 -12.70 -28.84 18.26
N VAL A 344 -12.69 -27.52 18.00
CA VAL A 344 -13.68 -26.57 18.48
C VAL A 344 -14.31 -25.88 17.27
N ARG A 345 -15.64 -25.80 17.21
CA ARG A 345 -16.31 -25.10 16.12
C ARG A 345 -16.36 -23.60 16.39
N ILE A 346 -15.86 -22.80 15.44
CA ILE A 346 -15.98 -21.33 15.45
C ILE A 346 -17.21 -20.96 14.64
N ILE A 347 -18.04 -20.07 15.19
CA ILE A 347 -19.26 -19.57 14.55
C ILE A 347 -18.92 -18.26 13.85
N ASN A 348 -19.17 -18.20 12.54
CA ASN A 348 -18.99 -16.98 11.77
C ASN A 348 -20.25 -16.11 11.90
N VAL A 349 -20.09 -14.90 12.45
CA VAL A 349 -21.16 -13.90 12.61
C VAL A 349 -20.75 -12.64 11.85
N GLU A 350 -21.64 -12.12 11.01
CA GLU A 350 -21.37 -10.92 10.19
C GLU A 350 -21.31 -9.64 11.07
N GLU A 351 -20.17 -9.36 11.69
CA GLU A 351 -19.89 -8.11 12.43
C GLU A 351 -18.66 -7.38 11.86
N TYR A 352 -18.66 -6.04 11.95
CA TYR A 352 -17.76 -5.16 11.17
C TYR A 352 -16.32 -5.09 11.71
N GLU A 353 -16.11 -5.34 13.01
CA GLU A 353 -14.78 -5.43 13.63
C GLU A 353 -14.87 -6.37 14.82
N LYS A 354 -14.18 -7.51 14.75
CA LYS A 354 -14.17 -8.50 15.84
C LYS A 354 -12.74 -8.85 16.20
N GLN A 355 -12.36 -8.48 17.42
CA GLN A 355 -11.19 -9.01 18.09
C GLN A 355 -11.66 -9.52 19.45
N GLU A 356 -11.93 -10.82 19.50
CA GLU A 356 -12.44 -11.46 20.70
C GLU A 356 -11.59 -12.65 21.08
N ASN A 357 -11.61 -13.01 22.36
CA ASN A 357 -10.87 -14.14 22.87
C ASN A 357 -11.74 -15.10 23.68
N PHE A 358 -11.37 -16.38 23.64
CA PHE A 358 -11.83 -17.41 24.57
C PHE A 358 -10.65 -18.29 24.95
N PHE A 359 -10.83 -19.17 25.94
CA PHE A 359 -9.75 -19.99 26.46
C PHE A 359 -10.07 -21.47 26.34
N ILE A 360 -9.03 -22.28 26.15
CA ILE A 360 -9.09 -23.74 26.25
C ILE A 360 -8.14 -24.15 27.37
N VAL A 361 -8.64 -24.90 28.34
CA VAL A 361 -7.90 -25.29 29.54
C VAL A 361 -7.75 -26.81 29.59
N LEU A 362 -6.53 -27.27 29.89
CA LEU A 362 -6.22 -28.67 30.20
C LEU A 362 -6.31 -28.88 31.72
N GLU A 363 -6.94 -29.98 32.12
CA GLU A 363 -6.99 -30.44 33.51
C GLU A 363 -5.90 -31.48 33.82
N GLU A 364 -5.79 -31.88 35.08
CA GLU A 364 -4.76 -32.82 35.54
C GLU A 364 -4.80 -34.17 34.77
N PRO A 365 -3.66 -34.63 34.22
CA PRO A 365 -3.59 -35.86 33.44
C PRO A 365 -3.74 -37.11 34.32
N LYS A 366 -4.54 -38.07 33.86
CA LYS A 366 -4.82 -39.34 34.54
C LYS A 366 -4.04 -40.47 33.87
N TRP A 367 -3.16 -41.14 34.62
CA TRP A 367 -2.40 -42.28 34.11
C TRP A 367 -3.25 -43.58 34.13
N LEU A 368 -3.73 -44.03 32.97
CA LEU A 368 -4.70 -45.14 32.86
C LEU A 368 -4.06 -46.53 32.94
N LYS A 369 -2.89 -46.72 32.32
CA LYS A 369 -2.12 -47.97 32.35
C LYS A 369 -0.66 -47.68 32.65
N ARG A 370 -0.23 -47.96 33.88
CA ARG A 370 1.20 -48.05 34.21
C ARG A 370 1.79 -49.25 33.47
N GLY A 371 2.88 -49.05 32.74
CA GLY A 371 3.67 -50.16 32.17
C GLY A 371 4.06 -51.18 33.25
N LEU A 372 4.51 -52.36 32.82
CA LEU A 372 4.73 -53.56 33.65
C LEU A 372 5.58 -53.36 34.94
N SER A 373 6.28 -52.24 35.11
CA SER A 373 7.12 -51.93 36.28
C SER A 373 6.35 -51.69 37.58
N ALA A 374 5.05 -51.38 37.56
CA ALA A 374 4.29 -51.07 38.80
C ALA A 374 3.80 -52.32 39.57
N LEU A 375 3.77 -53.51 38.96
CA LEU A 375 3.25 -54.73 39.61
C LEU A 375 4.26 -55.39 40.55
N LEU A 376 5.55 -55.04 40.49
CA LEU A 376 6.58 -55.64 41.34
C LEU A 376 6.79 -54.89 42.67
N LEU A 377 6.28 -53.67 42.84
CA LEU A 377 6.57 -52.80 44.00
C LEU A 377 5.48 -52.78 45.10
N ASN A 378 4.42 -53.58 44.96
CA ASN A 378 3.29 -53.59 45.91
C ASN A 378 3.35 -54.71 46.98
N GLN A 379 4.46 -55.45 47.08
CA GLN A 379 4.64 -56.46 48.13
C GLN A 379 5.97 -56.30 48.86
N GLY A 380 5.95 -55.62 50.01
CA GLY A 380 7.06 -55.64 50.98
C GLY A 380 7.43 -54.29 51.57
N ASN A 381 8.07 -54.35 52.76
CA ASN A 381 8.72 -53.20 53.40
C ASN A 381 9.96 -52.81 52.57
N PRO A 382 10.09 -51.53 52.13
CA PRO A 382 11.11 -51.14 51.16
C PRO A 382 12.51 -51.03 51.78
N THR A 383 13.51 -51.45 51.02
CA THR A 383 14.94 -51.14 51.23
C THR A 383 15.26 -49.70 50.82
N PRO A 384 16.36 -49.07 51.29
CA PRO A 384 16.69 -47.68 50.91
C PRO A 384 16.90 -47.48 49.39
N GLU A 385 17.35 -48.51 48.68
CA GLU A 385 17.48 -48.51 47.21
C GLU A 385 16.09 -48.58 46.52
N GLU A 386 15.13 -49.33 47.06
CA GLU A 386 13.75 -49.37 46.55
C GLU A 386 12.97 -48.07 46.86
N GLU A 387 13.30 -47.38 47.96
CA GLU A 387 12.75 -46.07 48.31
C GLU A 387 13.26 -44.97 47.36
N GLU A 388 14.51 -45.08 46.92
CA GLU A 388 15.12 -44.21 45.91
C GLU A 388 14.55 -44.49 44.52
N ALA A 389 14.44 -45.76 44.12
CA ALA A 389 13.75 -46.17 42.90
C ALA A 389 12.26 -45.78 42.88
N ARG A 390 11.58 -45.82 44.04
CA ARG A 390 10.23 -45.26 44.17
C ARG A 390 10.21 -43.76 43.92
N ARG A 391 11.11 -42.99 44.53
CA ARG A 391 11.21 -41.54 44.28
C ARG A 391 11.48 -41.20 42.81
N ILE A 392 12.33 -41.97 42.14
CA ILE A 392 12.61 -41.82 40.71
C ILE A 392 11.37 -42.20 39.87
N SER A 393 10.68 -43.30 40.18
CA SER A 393 9.44 -43.68 39.50
C SER A 393 8.27 -42.71 39.73
N GLU A 394 8.28 -41.95 40.84
CA GLU A 394 7.30 -40.91 41.09
C GLU A 394 7.57 -39.63 40.30
N MET A 395 8.83 -39.36 39.96
CA MET A 395 9.21 -38.28 39.05
C MET A 395 8.76 -38.56 37.60
N GLY A 396 8.53 -39.82 37.24
CA GLY A 396 8.01 -40.23 35.92
C GLY A 396 6.49 -40.12 35.71
N LYS A 397 5.73 -39.50 36.63
CA LYS A 397 4.26 -39.35 36.51
C LYS A 397 3.89 -38.29 35.48
N PRO A 398 2.75 -38.43 34.77
CA PRO A 398 2.33 -37.42 33.81
C PRO A 398 1.95 -36.12 34.54
N ILE A 399 2.39 -34.99 34.00
CA ILE A 399 2.15 -33.65 34.56
C ILE A 399 1.69 -32.68 33.47
N LEU A 400 1.11 -31.55 33.90
CA LEU A 400 0.84 -30.42 33.00
C LEU A 400 2.11 -29.60 32.81
N GLY A 401 2.34 -29.16 31.57
CA GLY A 401 3.45 -28.26 31.23
C GLY A 401 3.13 -26.79 31.48
N GLU A 402 4.02 -25.92 30.99
CA GLU A 402 3.95 -24.47 31.17
C GLU A 402 2.66 -23.85 30.60
N HIS A 403 2.18 -24.36 29.47
CA HIS A 403 0.98 -23.85 28.80
C HIS A 403 -0.19 -24.82 28.96
N SER A 404 -0.79 -24.85 30.15
CA SER A 404 -2.04 -25.59 30.42
C SER A 404 -3.31 -24.84 30.00
N ARG A 405 -3.18 -23.55 29.66
CA ARG A 405 -4.26 -22.68 29.21
C ARG A 405 -3.87 -21.96 27.92
N LEU A 406 -4.64 -22.19 26.87
CA LEU A 406 -4.48 -21.58 25.56
C LEU A 406 -5.50 -20.46 25.37
N GLU A 407 -5.03 -19.27 24.99
CA GLU A 407 -5.87 -18.16 24.56
C GLU A 407 -6.11 -18.25 23.05
N ILE A 408 -7.36 -18.36 22.63
CA ILE A 408 -7.75 -18.28 21.24
C ILE A 408 -8.22 -16.85 20.97
N ILE A 409 -7.56 -16.16 20.04
CA ILE A 409 -7.98 -14.84 19.57
C ILE A 409 -8.63 -15.04 18.19
N ILE A 410 -9.93 -14.78 18.12
CA ILE A 410 -10.68 -14.75 16.87
C ILE A 410 -10.44 -13.39 16.23
N GLU A 411 -9.85 -13.41 15.04
CA GLU A 411 -9.57 -12.23 14.23
C GLU A 411 -10.34 -12.29 12.90
N GLU A 412 -10.60 -11.12 12.35
CA GLU A 412 -11.05 -10.99 10.97
C GLU A 412 -9.90 -11.37 10.00
N SER A 413 -10.24 -12.00 8.87
CA SER A 413 -9.27 -12.66 7.97
C SER A 413 -8.01 -11.82 7.62
N CYS A 414 -6.84 -12.37 7.94
CA CYS A 414 -5.55 -11.66 7.96
C CYS A 414 -4.78 -11.59 6.62
N GLU A 415 -5.33 -12.05 5.51
CA GLU A 415 -4.76 -11.80 4.17
C GLU A 415 -5.08 -10.38 3.66
N PHE A 416 -6.11 -9.74 4.22
CA PHE A 416 -6.65 -8.50 3.71
C PHE A 416 -5.95 -7.27 4.29
N LYS A 417 -5.68 -7.25 5.60
CA LYS A 417 -5.09 -6.10 6.32
C LYS A 417 -3.63 -5.80 5.93
N ASN A 418 -2.79 -6.83 5.82
CA ASN A 418 -1.40 -6.66 5.39
C ASN A 418 -1.29 -6.13 3.96
N THR A 419 -2.22 -6.53 3.10
CA THR A 419 -2.32 -6.06 1.72
C THR A 419 -2.78 -4.59 1.70
N VAL A 420 -3.82 -4.25 2.46
CA VAL A 420 -4.31 -2.86 2.61
C VAL A 420 -3.24 -1.92 3.20
N ASP A 421 -2.49 -2.35 4.22
CA ASP A 421 -1.43 -1.54 4.83
C ASP A 421 -0.24 -1.32 3.88
N LYS A 422 0.08 -2.31 3.03
CA LYS A 422 1.10 -2.17 1.97
C LYS A 422 0.64 -1.20 0.86
N LEU A 423 -0.66 -1.20 0.53
CA LEU A 423 -1.26 -0.29 -0.46
C LEU A 423 -1.34 1.17 0.00
N LEU A 424 -1.56 1.39 1.30
CA LEU A 424 -1.62 2.73 1.87
C LEU A 424 -0.26 3.42 1.93
N LYS A 425 0.83 2.66 2.05
CA LYS A 425 2.19 3.20 2.14
C LYS A 425 2.76 3.68 0.79
N ASP A 426 2.31 3.07 -0.31
CA ASP A 426 2.85 3.36 -1.66
C ASP A 426 2.01 4.37 -2.47
N THR A 427 0.85 4.80 -1.97
CA THR A 427 -0.05 5.71 -2.71
C THR A 427 0.21 7.18 -2.42
N ASN A 428 1.44 7.65 -2.66
CA ASN A 428 1.75 9.07 -2.68
C ASN A 428 1.58 9.62 -4.11
N MET A 429 0.51 10.38 -4.36
CA MET A 429 0.15 10.91 -5.69
C MET A 429 1.26 11.80 -6.30
N ALA A 430 2.15 12.35 -5.46
CA ALA A 430 3.34 13.08 -5.91
C ALA A 430 4.34 12.17 -6.65
N VAL A 431 4.43 10.89 -6.29
CA VAL A 431 5.30 9.89 -6.93
C VAL A 431 4.77 9.48 -8.31
N VAL A 432 3.44 9.52 -8.49
CA VAL A 432 2.77 9.16 -9.75
C VAL A 432 2.99 10.21 -10.86
N LEU A 433 3.24 11.46 -10.49
CA LEU A 433 3.40 12.59 -11.43
C LEU A 433 4.87 12.85 -11.82
N GLY A 434 5.83 12.36 -11.05
CA GLY A 434 7.25 12.65 -11.21
C GLY A 434 7.96 11.72 -12.18
N THR A 435 8.73 12.29 -13.10
CA THR A 435 9.74 11.52 -13.86
C THR A 435 11.04 11.51 -13.06
N ARG A 436 11.70 10.35 -13.01
CA ARG A 436 12.89 10.16 -12.17
C ARG A 436 14.19 10.43 -12.92
N SER A 437 14.14 10.32 -14.25
CA SER A 437 15.32 10.50 -15.10
C SER A 437 15.03 11.22 -16.42
N TRP A 438 16.06 11.87 -16.98
CA TRP A 438 16.01 12.42 -18.35
C TRP A 438 15.70 11.32 -19.36
N ARG A 439 16.27 10.11 -19.18
CA ARG A 439 15.99 8.97 -20.06
C ARG A 439 14.49 8.68 -20.14
N GLU A 440 13.81 8.64 -18.99
CA GLU A 440 12.35 8.44 -18.95
C GLU A 440 11.60 9.57 -19.67
N GLN A 441 11.97 10.83 -19.43
CA GLN A 441 11.33 11.99 -20.07
C GLN A 441 11.48 11.99 -21.59
N PHE A 442 12.67 11.68 -22.10
CA PHE A 442 12.93 11.64 -23.54
C PHE A 442 12.27 10.45 -24.22
N VAL A 443 12.28 9.28 -23.58
CA VAL A 443 11.54 8.11 -24.08
C VAL A 443 10.04 8.44 -24.11
N GLU A 444 9.50 9.03 -23.05
CA GLU A 444 8.11 9.45 -22.99
C GLU A 444 7.74 10.50 -24.04
N ALA A 445 8.65 11.45 -24.30
CA ALA A 445 8.44 12.49 -25.31
C ALA A 445 8.32 11.91 -26.73
N VAL A 446 9.02 10.81 -27.02
CA VAL A 446 9.06 10.17 -28.35
C VAL A 446 8.05 9.03 -28.49
N THR A 447 7.56 8.48 -27.38
CA THR A 447 6.52 7.43 -27.41
C THR A 447 5.12 8.00 -27.61
N VAL A 448 4.31 7.29 -28.40
CA VAL A 448 2.86 7.53 -28.54
C VAL A 448 2.13 6.58 -27.60
N SER A 449 1.20 7.10 -26.81
CA SER A 449 0.30 6.27 -26.00
C SER A 449 -1.13 6.51 -26.45
N ALA A 450 -1.91 5.43 -26.61
CA ALA A 450 -3.31 5.54 -27.03
C ALA A 450 -4.10 6.39 -26.04
N GLY A 451 -4.86 7.36 -26.57
CA GLY A 451 -5.74 8.22 -25.79
C GLY A 451 -7.16 7.66 -25.73
N ASP A 452 -7.54 7.17 -24.55
CA ASP A 452 -8.94 7.04 -24.07
C ASP A 452 -9.84 6.04 -24.83
N GLU A 453 -11.05 5.67 -24.41
CA GLU A 453 -12.01 6.03 -23.37
C GLU A 453 -12.88 4.73 -23.28
N ASP A 454 -13.08 4.19 -22.08
CA ASP A 454 -13.95 3.02 -21.79
C ASP A 454 -13.57 1.61 -22.32
N GLU A 455 -13.69 0.65 -21.39
CA GLU A 455 -13.76 -0.83 -21.46
C GLU A 455 -12.67 -1.67 -22.19
N GLU A 456 -11.95 -2.42 -21.33
CA GLU A 456 -11.43 -3.80 -21.48
C GLU A 456 -10.38 -4.21 -22.52
N GLU A 457 -9.94 -3.39 -23.50
CA GLU A 457 -8.83 -3.83 -24.38
C GLU A 457 -7.78 -2.75 -24.65
N GLU A 458 -6.49 -3.12 -24.55
CA GLU A 458 -5.34 -2.34 -25.04
C GLU A 458 -5.48 -2.12 -26.56
N ARG A 459 -6.22 -1.08 -26.96
CA ARG A 459 -6.28 -0.66 -28.36
C ARG A 459 -5.03 0.09 -28.76
N VAL A 460 -4.50 -0.28 -29.93
CA VAL A 460 -3.43 0.45 -30.62
C VAL A 460 -3.82 1.93 -30.82
N PRO A 461 -2.86 2.87 -30.72
CA PRO A 461 -3.13 4.30 -30.83
C PRO A 461 -3.81 4.67 -32.14
N ASN A 462 -4.79 5.56 -32.04
CA ASN A 462 -5.61 5.99 -33.18
C ASN A 462 -4.78 6.90 -34.12
N CYS A 463 -5.12 6.97 -35.40
CA CYS A 463 -4.44 7.84 -36.38
C CYS A 463 -4.40 9.32 -35.94
N PHE A 464 -5.43 9.75 -35.20
CA PHE A 464 -5.49 11.09 -34.61
C PHE A 464 -4.44 11.31 -33.52
N ASP A 465 -4.15 10.30 -32.69
CA ASP A 465 -3.12 10.38 -31.64
C ASP A 465 -1.72 10.52 -32.25
N TYR A 466 -1.45 9.77 -33.31
CA TYR A 466 -0.22 9.90 -34.09
C TYR A 466 -0.09 11.28 -34.73
N PHE A 467 -1.18 11.81 -35.30
CA PHE A 467 -1.18 13.15 -35.88
C PHE A 467 -0.89 14.22 -34.84
N MET A 468 -1.56 14.18 -33.69
CA MET A 468 -1.33 15.12 -32.59
C MET A 468 0.08 14.98 -32.02
N HIS A 469 0.62 13.74 -31.93
CA HIS A 469 2.00 13.51 -31.52
C HIS A 469 2.99 14.16 -32.50
N ILE A 470 2.83 13.98 -33.81
CA ILE A 470 3.73 14.57 -34.82
C ILE A 470 3.73 16.11 -34.73
N LEU A 471 2.56 16.72 -34.55
CA LEU A 471 2.44 18.18 -34.47
C LEU A 471 3.10 18.74 -33.21
N THR A 472 3.18 17.95 -32.14
CA THR A 472 3.63 18.40 -30.82
C THR A 472 4.98 17.83 -30.39
N VAL A 473 5.57 16.90 -31.15
CA VAL A 473 6.83 16.22 -30.79
C VAL A 473 7.97 17.22 -30.60
N PHE A 474 8.02 18.28 -31.41
CA PHE A 474 8.98 19.37 -31.25
C PHE A 474 8.89 19.99 -29.85
N TRP A 475 7.66 20.31 -29.42
CA TRP A 475 7.40 20.88 -28.10
C TRP A 475 7.67 19.88 -26.98
N LYS A 476 7.34 18.59 -27.17
CA LYS A 476 7.65 17.54 -26.19
C LYS A 476 9.15 17.40 -25.94
N ILE A 477 9.94 17.37 -27.00
CA ILE A 477 11.40 17.27 -26.90
C ILE A 477 11.97 18.55 -26.25
N LEU A 478 11.47 19.72 -26.62
CA LEU A 478 11.89 20.98 -26.01
C LEU A 478 11.64 20.99 -24.49
N PHE A 479 10.46 20.53 -24.05
CA PHE A 479 10.12 20.48 -22.63
C PHE A 479 10.74 19.29 -21.88
N ALA A 480 11.16 18.23 -22.58
CA ALA A 480 11.95 17.14 -22.01
C ALA A 480 13.36 17.59 -21.59
N CYS A 481 13.84 18.74 -22.07
CA CYS A 481 15.08 19.35 -21.60
C CYS A 481 14.96 20.00 -20.20
N ILE A 482 13.76 20.06 -19.62
CA ILE A 482 13.56 20.55 -18.25
C ILE A 482 13.99 19.45 -17.27
N PRO A 483 14.84 19.74 -16.26
CA PRO A 483 15.32 18.73 -15.34
C PRO A 483 14.18 17.97 -14.61
N PRO A 484 14.36 16.66 -14.37
CA PRO A 484 13.42 15.81 -13.61
C PRO A 484 13.04 16.37 -12.26
N THR A 485 11.82 16.05 -11.84
CA THR A 485 11.23 16.55 -10.58
C THR A 485 11.92 16.00 -9.34
N ASP A 486 12.62 14.87 -9.46
CA ASP A 486 13.40 14.29 -8.36
C ASP A 486 14.70 15.06 -8.09
N TYR A 487 15.17 15.85 -9.06
CA TYR A 487 16.41 16.60 -8.90
C TYR A 487 16.18 17.80 -7.98
N TRP A 488 16.96 17.88 -6.91
CA TRP A 488 16.90 18.94 -5.89
C TRP A 488 15.48 19.16 -5.35
N ASN A 489 14.76 18.08 -5.07
CA ASN A 489 13.38 18.13 -4.55
C ASN A 489 12.46 19.02 -5.40
N GLY A 490 12.66 19.03 -6.72
CA GLY A 490 11.85 19.78 -7.68
C GLY A 490 12.26 21.24 -7.92
N TRP A 491 13.21 21.80 -7.15
CA TRP A 491 13.63 23.20 -7.32
C TRP A 491 14.30 23.47 -8.67
N ALA A 492 15.11 22.52 -9.16
CA ALA A 492 15.75 22.64 -10.46
C ALA A 492 14.71 22.71 -11.58
N CYS A 493 13.69 21.84 -11.53
CA CYS A 493 12.56 21.85 -12.47
C CYS A 493 11.78 23.16 -12.41
N PHE A 494 11.48 23.66 -11.20
CA PHE A 494 10.73 24.89 -10.99
C PHE A 494 11.42 26.12 -11.60
N ILE A 495 12.71 26.32 -11.33
CA ILE A 495 13.43 27.51 -11.81
C ILE A 495 13.60 27.47 -13.34
N VAL A 496 14.04 26.33 -13.88
CA VAL A 496 14.27 26.17 -15.32
C VAL A 496 12.96 26.30 -16.11
N SER A 497 11.85 25.74 -15.60
CA SER A 497 10.55 25.87 -16.24
C SER A 497 10.04 27.31 -16.24
N ILE A 498 10.17 28.07 -15.14
CA ILE A 498 9.78 29.49 -15.10
C ILE A 498 10.60 30.31 -16.10
N CYS A 499 11.92 30.11 -16.16
CA CYS A 499 12.78 30.79 -17.12
C CYS A 499 12.37 30.45 -18.57
N CYS A 500 12.11 29.17 -18.86
CA CYS A 500 11.68 28.73 -20.18
C CYS A 500 10.32 29.35 -20.57
N ILE A 501 9.35 29.36 -19.65
CA ILE A 501 8.03 30.00 -19.86
C ILE A 501 8.21 31.49 -20.11
N GLY A 502 9.06 32.19 -19.34
CA GLY A 502 9.34 33.61 -19.54
C GLY A 502 9.92 33.92 -20.92
N VAL A 503 10.89 33.13 -21.37
CA VAL A 503 11.48 33.27 -22.72
C VAL A 503 10.44 32.96 -23.80
N LEU A 504 9.69 31.87 -23.65
CA LEU A 504 8.72 31.44 -24.64
C LEU A 504 7.55 32.43 -24.76
N THR A 505 7.07 32.98 -23.65
CA THR A 505 6.01 33.99 -23.65
C THR A 505 6.45 35.29 -24.33
N ALA A 506 7.71 35.71 -24.14
CA ALA A 506 8.28 36.85 -24.88
C ALA A 506 8.32 36.58 -26.39
N VAL A 507 8.85 35.41 -26.79
CA VAL A 507 8.94 35.04 -28.22
C VAL A 507 7.57 34.91 -28.88
N ILE A 508 6.59 34.28 -28.21
CA ILE A 508 5.22 34.14 -28.74
C ILE A 508 4.53 35.50 -28.82
N GLY A 509 4.74 36.38 -27.84
CA GLY A 509 4.20 37.75 -27.87
C GLY A 509 4.71 38.54 -29.06
N ASP A 510 6.03 38.51 -29.31
CA ASP A 510 6.65 39.19 -30.44
C ASP A 510 6.21 38.59 -31.78
N LEU A 511 6.14 37.26 -31.87
CA LEU A 511 5.68 36.56 -33.07
C LEU A 511 4.21 36.88 -33.38
N ALA A 512 3.36 36.98 -32.35
CA ALA A 512 1.97 37.38 -32.51
C ALA A 512 1.86 38.82 -33.01
N SER A 513 2.64 39.77 -32.46
CA SER A 513 2.66 41.16 -32.95
C SER A 513 3.17 41.26 -34.39
N HIS A 514 4.25 40.56 -34.74
CA HIS A 514 4.76 40.51 -36.12
C HIS A 514 3.77 39.88 -37.10
N PHE A 515 3.09 38.81 -36.70
CA PHE A 515 2.02 38.22 -37.49
C PHE A 515 0.85 39.20 -37.66
N GLY A 516 0.47 39.90 -36.58
CA GLY A 516 -0.54 40.95 -36.62
C GLY A 516 -0.18 42.04 -37.64
N CYS A 517 1.06 42.53 -37.62
CA CYS A 517 1.56 43.51 -38.58
C CYS A 517 1.56 43.01 -40.03
N THR A 518 1.92 41.75 -40.29
CA THR A 518 1.97 41.20 -41.66
C THR A 518 0.58 40.97 -42.26
N VAL A 519 -0.40 40.59 -41.43
CA VAL A 519 -1.80 40.37 -41.86
C VAL A 519 -2.61 41.68 -41.84
N GLY A 520 -2.12 42.74 -41.19
CA GLY A 520 -2.84 44.01 -41.00
C GLY A 520 -3.84 43.98 -39.84
N LEU A 521 -3.62 43.10 -38.86
CA LEU A 521 -4.41 43.00 -37.64
C LEU A 521 -3.92 44.00 -36.58
N ARG A 522 -4.85 44.74 -35.95
CA ARG A 522 -4.52 45.58 -34.78
C ARG A 522 -4.11 44.68 -33.60
N ASP A 523 -3.17 45.14 -32.79
CA ASP A 523 -2.64 44.39 -31.65
C ASP A 523 -3.73 43.92 -30.67
N THR A 524 -4.78 44.73 -30.49
CA THR A 524 -5.95 44.39 -29.66
C THR A 524 -6.71 43.18 -30.19
N VAL A 525 -6.88 43.08 -31.51
CA VAL A 525 -7.58 41.95 -32.17
C VAL A 525 -6.72 40.69 -32.11
N THR A 526 -5.42 40.83 -32.38
CA THR A 526 -4.45 39.74 -32.27
C THR A 526 -4.40 39.18 -30.84
N ALA A 527 -4.43 40.04 -29.83
CA ALA A 527 -4.45 39.64 -28.42
C ALA A 527 -5.73 38.89 -28.04
N VAL A 528 -6.90 39.37 -28.47
CA VAL A 528 -8.21 38.73 -28.15
C VAL A 528 -8.38 37.39 -28.86
N VAL A 529 -7.86 37.22 -30.08
CA VAL A 529 -8.08 36.02 -30.90
C VAL A 529 -7.02 34.94 -30.65
N PHE A 530 -5.73 35.30 -30.63
CA PHE A 530 -4.64 34.33 -30.58
C PHE A 530 -4.09 34.14 -29.16
N VAL A 531 -3.80 35.24 -28.45
CA VAL A 531 -3.16 35.19 -27.13
C VAL A 531 -4.15 34.72 -26.05
N ALA A 532 -5.37 35.27 -26.03
CA ALA A 532 -6.39 34.87 -25.08
C ALA A 532 -6.88 33.42 -25.28
N LEU A 533 -6.93 32.94 -26.54
CA LEU A 533 -7.27 31.56 -26.84
C LEU A 533 -6.20 30.60 -26.32
N GLY A 534 -4.91 30.92 -26.51
CA GLY A 534 -3.80 30.09 -26.06
C GLY A 534 -3.74 29.88 -24.53
N THR A 535 -4.21 30.85 -23.75
CA THR A 535 -4.25 30.75 -22.27
C THR A 535 -5.53 30.11 -21.75
N SER A 536 -6.68 30.30 -22.42
CA SER A 536 -7.99 29.81 -21.96
C SER A 536 -8.33 28.38 -22.40
N VAL A 537 -7.78 27.90 -23.51
CA VAL A 537 -8.03 26.55 -24.02
C VAL A 537 -7.54 25.46 -23.07
N PRO A 538 -6.29 25.51 -22.54
CA PRO A 538 -5.82 24.52 -21.56
C PRO A 538 -6.69 24.48 -20.29
N ASP A 539 -7.15 25.66 -19.83
CA ASP A 539 -8.01 25.76 -18.65
C ASP A 539 -9.41 25.16 -18.92
N THR A 540 -9.93 25.35 -20.13
CA THR A 540 -11.21 24.78 -20.55
C THR A 540 -11.15 23.24 -20.56
N PHE A 541 -10.08 22.67 -21.11
CA PHE A 541 -9.91 21.22 -21.14
C PHE A 541 -9.61 20.63 -19.76
N ALA A 542 -8.79 21.28 -18.93
CA ALA A 542 -8.57 20.83 -17.55
C ALA A 542 -9.86 20.86 -16.73
N SER A 543 -10.70 21.88 -16.92
CA SER A 543 -12.00 22.02 -16.28
C SER A 543 -13.01 20.99 -16.78
N LYS A 544 -12.97 20.62 -18.07
CA LYS A 544 -13.73 19.51 -18.64
C LYS A 544 -13.32 18.19 -18.00
N VAL A 545 -12.02 17.89 -17.97
CA VAL A 545 -11.48 16.62 -17.40
C VAL A 545 -11.87 16.48 -15.93
N ALA A 546 -11.73 17.55 -15.14
CA ALA A 546 -12.19 17.57 -13.76
C ALA A 546 -13.69 17.26 -13.63
N ALA A 547 -14.53 17.89 -14.47
CA ALA A 547 -15.98 17.68 -14.44
C ALA A 547 -16.44 16.30 -14.93
N THR A 548 -15.63 15.60 -15.74
CA THR A 548 -15.92 14.23 -16.20
C THR A 548 -15.44 13.15 -15.23
N GLN A 549 -14.36 13.42 -14.49
CA GLN A 549 -13.73 12.42 -13.61
C GLN A 549 -14.20 12.49 -12.16
N ASP A 550 -14.74 13.63 -11.74
CA ASP A 550 -15.24 13.81 -10.39
C ASP A 550 -16.77 13.74 -10.35
N GLN A 551 -17.30 13.29 -9.22
CA GLN A 551 -18.74 13.24 -8.98
C GLN A 551 -19.38 14.64 -8.94
N TYR A 552 -18.60 15.66 -8.54
CA TYR A 552 -19.02 17.05 -8.39
C TYR A 552 -18.17 17.98 -9.28
N ALA A 553 -18.74 19.11 -9.70
CA ALA A 553 -18.06 20.07 -10.56
C ALA A 553 -17.18 21.09 -9.81
N ASP A 554 -16.98 20.92 -8.50
CA ASP A 554 -16.29 21.91 -7.66
C ASP A 554 -14.83 22.10 -8.07
N ALA A 555 -14.13 21.00 -8.42
CA ALA A 555 -12.77 21.06 -8.95
C ALA A 555 -12.68 21.84 -10.27
N SER A 556 -13.72 21.75 -11.11
CA SER A 556 -13.84 22.52 -12.36
C SER A 556 -13.94 24.02 -12.08
N VAL A 557 -14.78 24.41 -11.10
CA VAL A 557 -14.92 25.82 -10.68
C VAL A 557 -13.63 26.35 -10.08
N GLY A 558 -12.96 25.55 -9.23
CA GLY A 558 -11.65 25.90 -8.65
C GLY A 558 -10.55 26.09 -9.71
N ASN A 559 -10.56 25.28 -10.78
CA ASN A 559 -9.62 25.41 -11.89
C ASN A 559 -9.80 26.74 -12.65
N VAL A 560 -11.04 27.11 -12.99
CA VAL A 560 -11.35 28.35 -13.72
C VAL A 560 -11.07 29.57 -12.87
N THR A 561 -11.61 29.60 -11.65
CA THR A 561 -11.47 30.75 -10.73
C THR A 561 -10.02 30.97 -10.33
N GLY A 562 -9.29 29.90 -10.02
CA GLY A 562 -7.88 29.97 -9.68
C GLY A 562 -6.98 30.38 -10.86
N SER A 563 -7.36 30.09 -12.11
CA SER A 563 -6.58 30.55 -13.28
C SER A 563 -6.83 32.02 -13.57
N ASN A 564 -8.09 32.44 -13.57
CA ASN A 564 -8.46 33.83 -13.78
C ASN A 564 -7.90 34.74 -12.68
N ALA A 565 -7.91 34.29 -11.42
CA ALA A 565 -7.31 35.02 -10.32
C ALA A 565 -5.81 35.24 -10.54
N VAL A 566 -5.06 34.23 -10.97
CA VAL A 566 -3.62 34.36 -11.27
C VAL A 566 -3.41 35.29 -12.48
N ASN A 567 -4.13 35.09 -13.58
CA ASN A 567 -3.95 35.90 -14.78
C ASN A 567 -4.28 37.39 -14.54
N VAL A 568 -5.31 37.69 -13.75
CA VAL A 568 -5.68 39.07 -13.44
C VAL A 568 -4.81 39.67 -12.35
N PHE A 569 -4.61 38.96 -11.22
CA PHE A 569 -3.89 39.48 -10.06
C PHE A 569 -2.37 39.49 -10.28
N LEU A 570 -1.77 38.35 -10.68
CA LEU A 570 -0.33 38.24 -10.94
C LEU A 570 0.04 38.81 -12.30
N GLY A 571 -0.78 38.61 -13.34
CA GLY A 571 -0.49 39.10 -14.69
C GLY A 571 -0.60 40.63 -14.79
N ILE A 572 -1.82 41.16 -14.65
CA ILE A 572 -2.09 42.60 -14.82
C ILE A 572 -1.84 43.37 -13.52
N GLY A 573 -2.33 42.86 -12.39
CA GLY A 573 -2.30 43.56 -11.10
C GLY A 573 -0.89 43.86 -10.59
N VAL A 574 0.02 42.88 -10.60
CA VAL A 574 1.42 43.08 -10.17
C VAL A 574 2.14 44.02 -11.13
N ALA A 575 2.00 43.84 -12.44
CA ALA A 575 2.65 44.70 -13.43
C ALA A 575 2.21 46.17 -13.29
N TRP A 576 0.90 46.42 -13.15
CA TRP A 576 0.37 47.76 -12.93
C TRP A 576 0.79 48.35 -11.58
N SER A 577 0.87 47.52 -10.52
CA SER A 577 1.35 47.95 -9.20
C SER A 577 2.82 48.37 -9.25
N VAL A 578 3.68 47.57 -9.90
CA VAL A 578 5.10 47.87 -10.08
C VAL A 578 5.26 49.13 -10.94
N ALA A 579 4.51 49.25 -12.03
CA ALA A 579 4.54 50.44 -12.89
C ALA A 579 4.09 51.69 -12.13
N ALA A 580 3.00 51.62 -11.37
CA ALA A 580 2.50 52.74 -10.58
C ALA A 580 3.55 53.20 -9.54
N VAL A 581 4.17 52.27 -8.80
CA VAL A 581 5.23 52.59 -7.84
C VAL A 581 6.45 53.20 -8.55
N TYR A 582 6.85 52.64 -9.69
CA TYR A 582 7.99 53.17 -10.46
C TYR A 582 7.75 54.62 -10.91
N TRP A 583 6.57 54.93 -11.43
CA TRP A 583 6.26 56.27 -11.92
C TRP A 583 6.06 57.28 -10.79
N GLU A 584 5.52 56.85 -9.65
CA GLU A 584 5.46 57.64 -8.42
C GLU A 584 6.87 58.02 -7.92
N VAL A 585 7.80 57.07 -7.91
CA VAL A 585 9.21 57.31 -7.56
C VAL A 585 9.88 58.29 -8.53
N LYS A 586 9.45 58.34 -9.80
CA LYS A 586 9.91 59.30 -10.80
C LYS A 586 9.18 60.65 -10.75
N GLY A 587 8.22 60.84 -9.82
CA GLY A 587 7.43 62.05 -9.67
C GLY A 587 6.49 62.33 -10.84
N LYS A 588 6.07 61.30 -11.58
CA LYS A 588 5.17 61.42 -12.74
C LYS A 588 3.89 60.62 -12.51
N VAL A 589 2.76 61.16 -12.97
CA VAL A 589 1.47 60.48 -12.89
C VAL A 589 1.43 59.32 -13.89
N PHE A 590 1.17 58.10 -13.40
CA PHE A 590 0.91 56.94 -14.25
C PHE A 590 -0.51 57.03 -14.83
N ARG A 591 -0.62 57.23 -16.16
CA ARG A 591 -1.90 57.21 -16.88
C ARG A 591 -1.98 55.96 -17.75
N VAL A 592 -3.09 55.24 -17.64
CA VAL A 592 -3.40 54.08 -18.47
C VAL A 592 -4.66 54.40 -19.27
N ASP A 593 -4.54 54.40 -20.60
CA ASP A 593 -5.70 54.64 -21.46
C ASP A 593 -6.59 53.39 -21.48
N PRO A 594 -7.91 53.53 -21.24
CA PRO A 594 -8.83 52.38 -21.14
C PRO A 594 -9.04 51.64 -22.47
N GLY A 595 -8.70 52.26 -23.60
CA GLY A 595 -8.84 51.66 -24.94
C GLY A 595 -10.26 51.13 -25.22
N SER A 596 -10.34 50.03 -25.96
CA SER A 596 -11.59 49.31 -26.27
C SER A 596 -12.08 48.39 -25.13
N LEU A 597 -11.40 48.39 -23.98
CA LEU A 597 -11.64 47.43 -22.91
C LEU A 597 -13.07 47.52 -22.36
N ALA A 598 -13.57 48.75 -22.18
CA ALA A 598 -14.91 48.98 -21.64
C ALA A 598 -16.01 48.38 -22.53
N PHE A 599 -15.88 48.53 -23.85
CA PHE A 599 -16.81 47.97 -24.83
C PHE A 599 -16.78 46.43 -24.78
N SER A 600 -15.59 45.83 -24.88
CA SER A 600 -15.43 44.37 -24.86
C SER A 600 -15.91 43.74 -23.55
N VAL A 601 -15.61 44.35 -22.39
CA VAL A 601 -16.07 43.83 -21.08
C VAL A 601 -17.59 43.90 -20.96
N THR A 602 -18.21 44.99 -21.42
CA THR A 602 -19.67 45.14 -21.39
C THR A 602 -20.34 44.11 -22.29
N LEU A 603 -19.84 43.95 -23.52
CA LEU A 603 -20.34 42.97 -24.48
C LEU A 603 -20.21 41.54 -23.95
N PHE A 604 -19.05 41.19 -23.39
CA PHE A 604 -18.81 39.90 -22.76
C PHE A 604 -19.79 39.65 -21.61
N THR A 605 -20.03 40.65 -20.77
CA THR A 605 -20.96 40.54 -19.62
C THR A 605 -22.39 40.26 -20.09
N ILE A 606 -22.86 40.92 -21.16
CA ILE A 606 -24.19 40.67 -21.74
C ILE A 606 -24.30 39.23 -22.24
N PHE A 607 -23.31 38.74 -22.99
CA PHE A 607 -23.33 37.36 -23.49
C PHE A 607 -23.17 36.32 -22.38
N ALA A 608 -22.44 36.65 -21.30
CA ALA A 608 -22.35 35.80 -20.13
C ALA A 608 -23.72 35.64 -19.44
N PHE A 609 -24.48 36.72 -19.26
CA PHE A 609 -25.85 36.65 -18.72
C PHE A 609 -26.79 35.84 -19.62
N PHE A 610 -26.71 36.04 -20.94
CA PHE A 610 -27.48 35.24 -21.89
C PHE A 610 -27.12 33.75 -21.81
N SER A 611 -25.82 33.43 -21.75
CA SER A 611 -25.32 32.06 -21.63
C SER A 611 -25.77 31.41 -20.33
N MET A 612 -25.74 32.15 -19.22
CA MET A 612 -26.25 31.69 -17.92
C MET A 612 -27.76 31.41 -17.98
N GLY A 613 -28.55 32.25 -18.67
CA GLY A 613 -29.97 32.03 -18.91
C GLY A 613 -30.24 30.74 -19.70
N VAL A 614 -29.45 30.48 -20.74
CA VAL A 614 -29.52 29.22 -21.52
C VAL A 614 -29.19 28.01 -20.65
N LEU A 615 -28.16 28.08 -19.80
CA LEU A 615 -27.81 27.00 -18.87
C LEU A 615 -28.92 26.76 -17.83
N MET A 616 -29.52 27.83 -17.30
CA MET A 616 -30.69 27.72 -16.40
C MET A 616 -31.89 27.07 -17.09
N LEU A 617 -32.09 27.29 -18.39
CA LEU A 617 -33.13 26.62 -19.15
C LEU A 617 -32.83 25.12 -19.33
N ARG A 618 -31.57 24.75 -19.59
CA ARG A 618 -31.14 23.35 -19.70
C ARG A 618 -31.23 22.57 -18.40
N ARG A 619 -31.22 23.24 -17.24
CA ARG A 619 -31.48 22.61 -15.92
C ARG A 619 -32.87 21.97 -15.83
N ARG A 620 -33.82 22.32 -16.71
CA ARG A 620 -35.15 21.73 -16.69
C ARG A 620 -35.08 20.22 -16.97
N PRO A 621 -35.80 19.38 -16.18
CA PRO A 621 -35.76 17.92 -16.33
C PRO A 621 -36.11 17.41 -17.73
N SER A 622 -36.91 18.16 -18.49
CA SER A 622 -37.36 17.79 -19.84
C SER A 622 -36.29 17.87 -20.94
N ILE A 623 -35.17 18.59 -20.71
CA ILE A 623 -34.16 18.86 -21.75
C ILE A 623 -32.85 18.08 -21.48
N GLY A 624 -32.60 17.69 -20.23
CA GLY A 624 -31.53 16.76 -19.86
C GLY A 624 -30.20 17.38 -19.42
N GLY A 625 -30.23 18.22 -18.38
CA GLY A 625 -29.06 18.54 -17.55
C GLY A 625 -28.09 19.60 -18.10
N GLU A 626 -27.26 20.14 -17.21
CA GLU A 626 -26.30 21.24 -17.50
C GLU A 626 -25.05 20.76 -18.22
N LEU A 627 -24.41 19.71 -17.69
CA LEU A 627 -23.26 19.04 -18.31
C LEU A 627 -23.72 17.72 -18.90
N GLY A 628 -23.49 17.52 -20.20
CA GLY A 628 -23.97 16.34 -20.92
C GLY A 628 -25.44 16.47 -21.34
N GLY A 629 -26.10 15.33 -21.55
CA GLY A 629 -27.49 15.26 -22.00
C GLY A 629 -27.67 14.73 -23.43
N PRO A 630 -28.92 14.72 -23.95
CA PRO A 630 -29.24 14.21 -25.28
C PRO A 630 -28.41 14.91 -26.36
N ARG A 631 -27.89 14.12 -27.32
CA ARG A 631 -26.94 14.61 -28.35
C ARG A 631 -27.44 15.86 -29.08
N VAL A 632 -28.74 15.92 -29.40
CA VAL A 632 -29.34 17.04 -30.15
C VAL A 632 -29.25 18.36 -29.38
N PHE A 633 -29.72 18.40 -28.12
CA PHE A 633 -29.69 19.62 -27.29
C PHE A 633 -28.27 20.02 -26.91
N LYS A 634 -27.38 19.04 -26.71
CA LYS A 634 -25.95 19.30 -26.48
C LYS A 634 -25.33 20.03 -27.67
N VAL A 635 -25.49 19.50 -28.89
CA VAL A 635 -24.91 20.10 -30.10
C VAL A 635 -25.47 21.49 -30.35
N LEU A 636 -26.79 21.68 -30.20
CA LEU A 636 -27.43 22.98 -30.39
C LEU A 636 -26.90 24.05 -29.42
N THR A 637 -26.71 23.67 -28.15
CA THR A 637 -26.16 24.59 -27.13
C THR A 637 -24.69 24.94 -27.41
N VAL A 638 -23.89 23.95 -27.85
CA VAL A 638 -22.49 24.18 -28.24
C VAL A 638 -22.41 25.14 -29.42
N LEU A 639 -23.23 24.94 -30.45
CA LEU A 639 -23.29 25.84 -31.61
C LEU A 639 -23.69 27.26 -31.22
N LEU A 640 -24.64 27.41 -30.30
CA LEU A 640 -25.07 28.72 -29.79
C LEU A 640 -23.93 29.44 -29.07
N PHE A 641 -23.23 28.78 -28.14
CA PHE A 641 -22.13 29.39 -27.39
C PHE A 641 -20.93 29.70 -28.27
N PHE A 642 -20.62 28.83 -29.22
CA PHE A 642 -19.59 29.11 -30.23
C PHE A 642 -19.98 30.32 -31.11
N GLY A 643 -21.26 30.42 -31.49
CA GLY A 643 -21.78 31.58 -32.22
C GLY A 643 -21.68 32.89 -31.43
N LEU A 644 -22.01 32.88 -30.13
CA LEU A 644 -21.85 34.04 -29.25
C LEU A 644 -20.38 34.47 -29.12
N TRP A 645 -19.45 33.50 -29.04
CA TRP A 645 -18.02 33.79 -29.01
C TRP A 645 -17.53 34.42 -30.32
N LEU A 646 -17.92 33.89 -31.47
CA LEU A 646 -17.60 34.49 -32.78
C LEU A 646 -18.14 35.91 -32.90
N LEU A 647 -19.37 36.13 -32.42
CA LEU A 647 -20.02 37.43 -32.46
C LEU A 647 -19.37 38.44 -31.49
N TYR A 648 -18.87 37.97 -30.34
CA TYR A 648 -18.00 38.75 -29.44
C TYR A 648 -16.71 39.19 -30.13
N VAL A 649 -16.01 38.26 -30.80
CA VAL A 649 -14.77 38.56 -31.54
C VAL A 649 -15.06 39.54 -32.67
N LEU A 650 -16.14 39.33 -33.41
CA LEU A 650 -16.55 40.18 -34.52
C LEU A 650 -16.83 41.62 -34.06
N PHE A 651 -17.67 41.81 -33.04
CA PHE A 651 -17.99 43.16 -32.57
C PHE A 651 -16.81 43.85 -31.88
N SER A 652 -16.01 43.12 -31.10
CA SER A 652 -14.78 43.68 -30.51
C SER A 652 -13.79 44.08 -31.60
N SER A 653 -13.72 43.33 -32.71
CA SER A 653 -12.88 43.70 -33.85
C SER A 653 -13.43 44.91 -34.59
N LEU A 654 -14.74 44.96 -34.85
CA LEU A 654 -15.36 46.09 -35.57
C LEU A 654 -15.23 47.42 -34.79
N GLU A 655 -15.36 47.39 -33.47
CA GLU A 655 -15.08 48.55 -32.62
C GLU A 655 -13.57 48.87 -32.63
N ALA A 656 -12.71 47.85 -32.52
CA ALA A 656 -11.27 48.05 -32.58
C ALA A 656 -10.82 48.67 -33.90
N TYR A 657 -11.52 48.46 -35.03
CA TYR A 657 -11.27 49.11 -36.33
C TYR A 657 -12.05 50.42 -36.54
N CYS A 658 -12.78 50.89 -35.54
CA CYS A 658 -13.60 52.10 -35.56
C CYS A 658 -14.75 52.06 -36.59
N HIS A 659 -15.21 50.86 -36.98
CA HIS A 659 -16.43 50.69 -37.80
C HIS A 659 -17.71 50.85 -36.99
N ILE A 660 -17.64 50.59 -35.68
CA ILE A 660 -18.71 50.82 -34.73
C ILE A 660 -18.17 51.79 -33.67
N GLN A 661 -18.99 52.77 -33.27
CA GLN A 661 -18.65 53.64 -32.16
C GLN A 661 -18.88 52.86 -30.84
N GLY A 662 -17.80 52.61 -30.11
CA GLY A 662 -17.87 52.19 -28.71
C GLY A 662 -18.49 53.28 -27.83
N PHE A 663 -19.01 52.90 -26.67
CA PHE A 663 -19.63 53.82 -25.70
C PHE A 663 -18.59 54.48 -24.80
#